data_AF-A0A0F9JKK0-F1
#
_entry.id   AF-A0A0F9JKK0-F1
#
_cell.length_a   1.000
_cell.length_b   1.000
_cell.length_c   1.000
_cell.angle_alpha   90.00
_cell.angle_beta   90.00
_cell.angle_gamma   90.00
#
_symmetry.space_group_name_H-M   'P 1'
#
loop_
_entity.id
_entity.type
_entity.pdbx_description
1 polymer ?
#
loop_
_entity_poly.entity_id
_entity_poly.type
_entity_poly.pdbx_seq_one_letter_code
_entity_poly.pdbx_strand_id
1 'polypeptide(L)'
;GATIASDGNLGVKPNQPMATLNGALNRVAANNGDYIYLMPGHAETISADAATDPGPDMTVAGVTVVGLGEGSDRPSFTFDATAADFKLNAANCKVHNVLFLAGVASQVMMIEVSGDDCEMSHCEFRNTSAFEGLIAVNIGIASNDSDRFYIHDCRFISDTAGSTSAVSMTALQAGVRIENNYLRGDYSDSGIQSAVIHTDCVVKNNFVQNDNAGEHAIQFSTTSTGIIQDNTLVNDVYSLAIDPGSCAMAGNRWLDPAVDTGDIPFPAVGLDAVTAGALPLVSFTGERFFVDSGHADASDTAGYGTSPASPFLTLDFANTQCTSANGDVIYAMPGHVDTVTNGTDLNFDVIGVTAIGLGTGRNRPLIDFTTADTADAPVSVANVLLKNLRFDASTFDSNTAMITITGADVTIEDCEFVMGDGSQQTDSCITTNSARTRVINCNFIGTTTVGVEDAIEITGTPDGIEIIGNKITGDFTNACIQSTVVFTNILVKDNLLQNTNTGEHVIQFTDAGTGWILDNKFVTDAHLTTLDKGSCKVHGNIWWDDADVAADVSGVPFPPNADYNPLLGYHVSAADAVTPQGTTTTLFTIVTGRVLVTKLTGQVGTIIATASNIIRSDHVPTVGSTVALFANLELNAFNAGTFLHAQLDGTALVGTDGESTMLGIAAENGIPNCELDVGVIDWTSGQSASGTVKWDLWYWPIEDGAHVLGS
;
A
#
# COMPACT_ATOMS: atom_id res chain seq x y z
N GLY A 1 -33.79 16.92 20.84
CA GLY A 1 -34.41 16.80 19.50
C GLY A 1 -35.16 18.05 19.08
N ALA A 2 -35.41 18.21 17.77
CA ALA A 2 -36.08 19.37 17.17
C ALA A 2 -37.54 19.50 17.64
N THR A 3 -37.99 20.70 18.01
CA THR A 3 -39.34 20.97 18.54
C THR A 3 -40.50 20.70 17.57
N ILE A 4 -40.20 20.40 16.30
CA ILE A 4 -41.17 20.15 15.22
C ILE A 4 -41.23 18.67 14.80
N ALA A 5 -40.51 17.79 15.50
CA ALA A 5 -40.50 16.37 15.21
C ALA A 5 -41.86 15.71 15.52
N SER A 6 -42.35 14.86 14.62
CA SER A 6 -43.61 14.13 14.76
C SER A 6 -43.62 12.90 13.86
N ASP A 7 -44.07 11.75 14.34
CA ASP A 7 -44.21 10.53 13.51
C ASP A 7 -45.33 10.64 12.46
N GLY A 8 -46.14 11.71 12.54
CA GLY A 8 -47.05 12.12 11.46
C GLY A 8 -46.32 12.74 10.25
N ASN A 9 -45.06 13.14 10.39
CA ASN A 9 -44.27 13.72 9.30
C ASN A 9 -43.88 12.66 8.25
N LEU A 10 -43.45 13.13 7.07
CA LEU A 10 -42.96 12.27 6.00
C LEU A 10 -41.53 11.76 6.24
N GLY A 11 -40.73 12.43 7.07
CA GLY A 11 -39.36 11.99 7.38
C GLY A 11 -38.35 12.20 6.23
N VAL A 12 -38.76 12.81 5.12
CA VAL A 12 -37.93 13.01 3.92
C VAL A 12 -37.14 14.33 3.92
N LYS A 13 -37.26 15.15 4.98
CA LYS A 13 -36.54 16.43 5.13
C LYS A 13 -36.14 16.70 6.59
N PRO A 14 -34.95 17.28 6.84
CA PRO A 14 -34.50 17.61 8.21
C PRO A 14 -35.41 18.57 9.00
N ASN A 15 -36.19 19.41 8.31
CA ASN A 15 -37.13 20.35 8.95
C ASN A 15 -38.55 19.78 9.15
N GLN A 16 -38.76 18.51 8.80
CA GLN A 16 -39.98 17.75 9.10
C GLN A 16 -39.60 16.32 9.48
N PRO A 17 -38.76 16.13 10.51
CA PRO A 17 -38.28 14.81 10.89
C PRO A 17 -39.40 14.01 11.57
N MET A 18 -39.33 12.69 11.47
CA MET A 18 -40.08 11.80 12.37
C MET A 18 -39.57 11.98 13.80
N ALA A 19 -40.41 11.70 14.79
CA ALA A 19 -40.07 11.88 16.19
C ALA A 19 -39.29 10.69 16.76
N THR A 20 -39.48 9.48 16.22
CA THR A 20 -38.89 8.25 16.73
C THR A 20 -38.26 7.42 15.61
N LEU A 21 -37.28 6.58 15.95
CA LEU A 21 -36.74 5.57 15.05
C LEU A 21 -37.85 4.58 14.62
N ASN A 22 -38.72 4.18 15.56
CA ASN A 22 -39.85 3.31 15.24
C ASN A 22 -40.81 3.93 14.21
N GLY A 23 -41.07 5.25 14.30
CA GLY A 23 -41.84 5.99 13.31
C GLY A 23 -41.24 5.91 11.90
N ALA A 24 -39.90 5.90 11.79
CA ALA A 24 -39.19 5.72 10.54
C ALA A 24 -39.17 4.27 10.05
N LEU A 25 -38.98 3.31 10.94
CA LEU A 25 -39.00 1.87 10.63
C LEU A 25 -40.36 1.42 10.06
N ASN A 26 -41.46 2.03 10.51
CA ASN A 26 -42.79 1.80 9.96
C ASN A 26 -42.99 2.28 8.50
N ARG A 27 -41.98 2.93 7.90
CA ARG A 27 -42.06 3.53 6.55
C ARG A 27 -41.07 2.95 5.56
N VAL A 28 -40.09 2.19 6.03
CA VAL A 28 -39.08 1.52 5.19
C VAL A 28 -39.57 0.12 4.79
N ALA A 29 -38.91 -0.46 3.79
CA ALA A 29 -39.22 -1.80 3.30
C ALA A 29 -38.00 -2.72 3.39
N ALA A 30 -38.26 -4.00 3.67
CA ALA A 30 -37.20 -5.00 3.81
C ALA A 30 -36.36 -5.11 2.54
N ASN A 31 -35.04 -5.11 2.70
CA ASN A 31 -34.03 -5.27 1.65
C ASN A 31 -34.12 -4.24 0.52
N ASN A 32 -34.71 -3.08 0.78
CA ASN A 32 -34.77 -1.99 -0.20
C ASN A 32 -33.51 -1.09 -0.16
N GLY A 33 -32.60 -1.32 0.79
CA GLY A 33 -31.40 -0.50 1.00
C GLY A 33 -31.71 0.87 1.60
N ASP A 34 -32.77 0.96 2.43
CA ASP A 34 -33.22 2.21 3.01
C ASP A 34 -32.26 2.72 4.10
N TYR A 35 -32.06 4.04 4.14
CA TYR A 35 -31.26 4.74 5.15
C TYR A 35 -32.15 5.59 6.05
N ILE A 36 -31.95 5.48 7.35
CA ILE A 36 -32.58 6.32 8.38
C ILE A 36 -31.49 7.18 9.04
N TYR A 37 -31.62 8.49 8.94
CA TYR A 37 -30.69 9.43 9.57
C TYR A 37 -31.27 9.95 10.88
N LEU A 38 -30.58 9.69 11.99
CA LEU A 38 -30.89 10.27 13.28
C LEU A 38 -30.20 11.62 13.41
N MET A 39 -30.98 12.69 13.58
CA MET A 39 -30.46 14.07 13.62
C MET A 39 -29.61 14.33 14.87
N PRO A 40 -28.66 15.30 14.85
CA PRO A 40 -27.87 15.64 16.03
C PRO A 40 -28.75 16.00 17.24
N GLY A 41 -28.41 15.44 18.41
CA GLY A 41 -29.15 15.60 19.66
C GLY A 41 -30.53 14.91 19.67
N HIS A 42 -30.78 13.98 18.75
CA HIS A 42 -31.91 13.06 18.82
C HIS A 42 -31.76 12.14 20.04
N ALA A 43 -32.83 11.99 20.82
CA ALA A 43 -32.77 11.22 22.06
C ALA A 43 -34.08 10.45 22.27
N GLU A 44 -33.97 9.15 22.52
CA GLU A 44 -35.09 8.27 22.85
C GLU A 44 -34.81 7.51 24.15
N THR A 45 -35.86 7.20 24.90
CA THR A 45 -35.80 6.38 26.11
C THR A 45 -36.50 5.05 25.84
N ILE A 46 -35.85 3.95 26.20
CA ILE A 46 -36.37 2.59 26.04
C ILE A 46 -36.72 2.07 27.43
N SER A 47 -38.01 1.78 27.64
CA SER A 47 -38.59 1.54 28.98
C SER A 47 -39.08 0.12 29.23
N ALA A 48 -38.96 -0.78 28.26
CA ALA A 48 -39.27 -2.20 28.42
C ALA A 48 -38.57 -3.03 27.34
N ASP A 49 -38.57 -4.35 27.52
CA ASP A 49 -38.23 -5.32 26.47
C ASP A 49 -39.26 -5.22 25.33
N ALA A 50 -38.76 -5.38 24.11
CA ALA A 50 -39.48 -5.41 22.84
C ALA A 50 -40.78 -6.24 22.85
N ALA A 51 -40.80 -7.33 23.64
CA ALA A 51 -41.97 -8.18 23.77
C ALA A 51 -43.22 -7.44 24.32
N THR A 52 -43.01 -6.30 24.98
CA THR A 52 -44.07 -5.51 25.63
C THR A 52 -44.17 -4.06 25.15
N ASP A 53 -43.10 -3.50 24.59
CA ASP A 53 -43.05 -2.19 23.94
C ASP A 53 -42.19 -2.31 22.68
N PRO A 54 -42.73 -2.16 21.45
CA PRO A 54 -42.01 -2.50 20.22
C PRO A 54 -40.77 -1.64 19.93
N GLY A 55 -40.39 -0.71 20.82
CA GLY A 55 -39.08 -0.09 20.88
C GLY A 55 -38.56 0.53 19.58
N PRO A 56 -37.31 1.00 19.57
CA PRO A 56 -36.60 1.38 18.36
C PRO A 56 -35.89 0.16 17.72
N ASP A 57 -36.56 -0.99 17.61
CA ASP A 57 -35.95 -2.24 17.16
C ASP A 57 -35.80 -2.34 15.64
N MET A 58 -34.65 -2.83 15.18
CA MET A 58 -34.31 -3.04 13.77
C MET A 58 -35.04 -4.27 13.18
N THR A 59 -36.36 -4.19 13.09
CA THR A 59 -37.28 -5.27 12.67
C THR A 59 -37.45 -5.42 11.16
N VAL A 60 -36.86 -4.53 10.36
CA VAL A 60 -36.96 -4.53 8.90
C VAL A 60 -35.58 -4.80 8.30
N ALA A 61 -35.43 -5.93 7.62
CA ALA A 61 -34.14 -6.38 7.08
C ALA A 61 -33.54 -5.37 6.08
N GLY A 62 -32.20 -5.28 6.03
CA GLY A 62 -31.50 -4.48 5.03
C GLY A 62 -31.58 -2.95 5.23
N VAL A 63 -31.93 -2.49 6.43
CA VAL A 63 -32.04 -1.06 6.78
C VAL A 63 -30.76 -0.58 7.46
N THR A 64 -30.29 0.61 7.08
CA THR A 64 -29.13 1.27 7.70
C THR A 64 -29.56 2.49 8.52
N VAL A 65 -29.23 2.52 9.81
CA VAL A 65 -29.43 3.67 10.70
C VAL A 65 -28.11 4.39 10.90
N VAL A 66 -28.07 5.70 10.62
CA VAL A 66 -26.88 6.54 10.74
C VAL A 66 -27.15 7.70 11.69
N GLY A 67 -26.41 7.75 12.79
CA GLY A 67 -26.38 8.90 13.67
C GLY A 67 -25.60 10.06 13.07
N LEU A 68 -26.18 11.26 13.09
CA LEU A 68 -25.52 12.51 12.71
C LEU A 68 -25.13 13.28 13.96
N GLY A 69 -23.93 13.84 14.00
CA GLY A 69 -23.42 14.59 15.15
C GLY A 69 -22.13 13.99 15.70
N GLU A 70 -21.48 14.73 16.60
CA GLU A 70 -20.18 14.39 17.17
C GLU A 70 -20.21 14.48 18.70
N GLY A 71 -19.38 13.70 19.38
CA GLY A 71 -19.28 13.73 20.85
C GLY A 71 -20.63 13.48 21.54
N SER A 72 -21.10 14.44 22.35
CA SER A 72 -22.39 14.37 23.04
C SER A 72 -23.59 14.75 22.17
N ASP A 73 -23.38 15.35 21.00
CA ASP A 73 -24.45 15.71 20.06
C ASP A 73 -24.84 14.53 19.16
N ARG A 74 -24.16 13.39 19.29
CA ARG A 74 -24.57 12.14 18.66
C ARG A 74 -25.94 11.68 19.18
N PRO A 75 -26.78 11.04 18.34
CA PRO A 75 -28.07 10.52 18.77
C PRO A 75 -27.93 9.50 19.89
N SER A 76 -28.83 9.52 20.88
CA SER A 76 -28.74 8.68 22.07
C SER A 76 -29.99 7.86 22.35
N PHE A 77 -29.80 6.60 22.73
CA PHE A 77 -30.83 5.77 23.36
C PHE A 77 -30.48 5.55 24.83
N THR A 78 -31.41 5.88 25.74
CA THR A 78 -31.25 5.69 27.18
C THR A 78 -32.18 4.60 27.68
N PHE A 79 -31.69 3.67 28.48
CA PHE A 79 -32.49 2.56 29.00
C PHE A 79 -32.90 2.80 30.47
N ASP A 80 -34.19 2.89 30.77
CA ASP A 80 -34.69 3.19 32.13
C ASP A 80 -35.42 2.03 32.81
N ALA A 81 -35.37 0.83 32.22
CA ALA A 81 -35.83 -0.42 32.82
C ALA A 81 -34.78 -1.52 32.67
N THR A 82 -34.68 -2.41 33.65
CA THR A 82 -33.61 -3.43 33.69
C THR A 82 -33.70 -4.44 32.55
N ALA A 83 -34.89 -4.64 31.98
CA ALA A 83 -35.13 -5.52 30.84
C ALA A 83 -35.21 -4.76 29.50
N ALA A 84 -35.03 -3.44 29.48
CA ALA A 84 -35.04 -2.68 28.23
C ALA A 84 -33.81 -3.01 27.40
N ASP A 85 -34.00 -3.21 26.10
CA ASP A 85 -32.95 -3.49 25.12
C ASP A 85 -33.26 -2.85 23.76
N PHE A 86 -32.23 -2.72 22.92
CA PHE A 86 -32.35 -2.31 21.53
C PHE A 86 -32.02 -3.53 20.67
N LYS A 87 -32.93 -3.94 19.79
CA LYS A 87 -32.74 -5.18 19.02
C LYS A 87 -32.23 -4.95 17.61
N LEU A 88 -31.18 -5.67 17.23
CA LEU A 88 -30.75 -5.92 15.85
C LEU A 88 -31.26 -7.31 15.44
N ASN A 89 -32.57 -7.42 15.17
CA ASN A 89 -33.23 -8.71 15.01
C ASN A 89 -33.59 -9.10 13.57
N ALA A 90 -33.59 -8.16 12.62
CA ALA A 90 -33.70 -8.49 11.20
C ALA A 90 -32.32 -8.52 10.53
N ALA A 91 -32.15 -9.41 9.55
CA ALA A 91 -30.87 -9.59 8.86
C ALA A 91 -30.42 -8.35 8.05
N ASN A 92 -29.12 -8.22 7.81
CA ASN A 92 -28.51 -7.16 7.00
C ASN A 92 -28.77 -5.73 7.52
N CYS A 93 -29.06 -5.58 8.82
CA CYS A 93 -29.27 -4.28 9.45
C CYS A 93 -27.95 -3.64 9.87
N LYS A 94 -27.84 -2.31 9.75
CA LYS A 94 -26.64 -1.57 10.16
C LYS A 94 -26.98 -0.45 11.11
N VAL A 95 -26.18 -0.26 12.16
CA VAL A 95 -26.29 0.88 13.09
C VAL A 95 -24.95 1.57 13.21
N HIS A 96 -24.90 2.86 12.89
CA HIS A 96 -23.67 3.65 12.85
C HIS A 96 -23.76 4.93 13.69
N ASN A 97 -22.71 5.26 14.45
CA ASN A 97 -22.52 6.55 15.14
C ASN A 97 -23.60 6.92 16.19
N VAL A 98 -24.05 5.96 17.01
CA VAL A 98 -25.09 6.14 18.05
C VAL A 98 -24.52 6.00 19.48
N LEU A 99 -25.07 6.75 20.44
CA LEU A 99 -24.79 6.61 21.88
C LEU A 99 -25.83 5.71 22.55
N PHE A 100 -25.38 4.73 23.32
CA PHE A 100 -26.21 3.87 24.15
C PHE A 100 -25.86 4.11 25.63
N LEU A 101 -26.86 4.52 26.42
CA LEU A 101 -26.65 5.06 27.77
C LEU A 101 -27.41 4.24 28.81
N ALA A 102 -26.71 3.72 29.82
CA ALA A 102 -27.36 3.13 30.99
C ALA A 102 -28.13 4.21 31.76
N GLY A 103 -29.44 4.03 31.93
CA GLY A 103 -30.31 4.89 32.74
C GLY A 103 -30.85 4.20 34.00
N VAL A 104 -30.52 2.92 34.21
CA VAL A 104 -30.93 2.10 35.36
C VAL A 104 -29.78 1.18 35.78
N ALA A 105 -29.73 0.83 37.06
CA ALA A 105 -28.75 -0.13 37.58
C ALA A 105 -29.11 -1.56 37.18
N SER A 106 -28.09 -2.38 36.95
CA SER A 106 -28.15 -3.79 36.61
C SER A 106 -29.08 -4.08 35.42
N GLN A 107 -29.00 -3.25 34.38
CA GLN A 107 -29.67 -3.52 33.11
C GLN A 107 -29.07 -4.80 32.51
N VAL A 108 -29.91 -5.77 32.14
CA VAL A 108 -29.45 -7.10 31.71
C VAL A 108 -28.57 -7.00 30.47
N MET A 109 -29.03 -6.28 29.45
CA MET A 109 -28.29 -6.04 28.22
C MET A 109 -28.77 -4.76 27.53
N MET A 110 -27.86 -4.01 26.88
CA MET A 110 -28.26 -2.84 26.10
C MET A 110 -28.68 -3.22 24.68
N ILE A 111 -27.90 -4.06 24.01
CA ILE A 111 -28.16 -4.51 22.64
C ILE A 111 -28.37 -6.02 22.59
N GLU A 112 -29.45 -6.42 21.93
CA GLU A 112 -29.70 -7.79 21.51
C GLU A 112 -29.41 -7.93 20.01
N VAL A 113 -28.48 -8.78 19.62
CA VAL A 113 -28.30 -9.17 18.21
C VAL A 113 -28.92 -10.53 18.00
N SER A 114 -29.81 -10.63 17.03
CA SER A 114 -30.49 -11.87 16.63
C SER A 114 -30.82 -11.90 15.13
N GLY A 115 -30.09 -11.11 14.33
CA GLY A 115 -30.19 -11.10 12.88
C GLY A 115 -28.83 -11.32 12.23
N ASP A 116 -28.79 -12.22 11.25
CA ASP A 116 -27.59 -12.50 10.45
C ASP A 116 -27.09 -11.26 9.67
N ASP A 117 -25.79 -11.22 9.40
CA ASP A 117 -25.15 -10.20 8.55
C ASP A 117 -25.38 -8.75 9.02
N CYS A 118 -25.65 -8.56 10.32
CA CYS A 118 -25.80 -7.23 10.90
C CYS A 118 -24.44 -6.57 11.17
N GLU A 119 -24.42 -5.24 11.18
CA GLU A 119 -23.22 -4.44 11.43
C GLU A 119 -23.49 -3.35 12.48
N MET A 120 -22.56 -3.18 13.42
CA MET A 120 -22.55 -2.03 14.31
C MET A 120 -21.20 -1.33 14.24
N SER A 121 -21.19 -0.03 13.95
CA SER A 121 -19.95 0.71 13.81
C SER A 121 -19.94 2.11 14.38
N HIS A 122 -18.79 2.54 14.90
CA HIS A 122 -18.62 3.88 15.47
C HIS A 122 -19.58 4.20 16.63
N CYS A 123 -20.22 3.21 17.26
CA CYS A 123 -21.15 3.38 18.38
C CYS A 123 -20.41 3.53 19.72
N GLU A 124 -21.05 4.14 20.71
CA GLU A 124 -20.47 4.28 22.05
C GLU A 124 -21.47 3.87 23.15
N PHE A 125 -20.99 3.01 24.06
CA PHE A 125 -21.73 2.50 25.21
C PHE A 125 -21.18 3.12 26.49
N ARG A 126 -22.04 3.81 27.25
CA ARG A 126 -21.64 4.50 28.47
C ARG A 126 -22.46 4.02 29.67
N ASN A 127 -21.77 3.46 30.64
CA ASN A 127 -22.28 3.32 31.99
C ASN A 127 -21.96 4.59 32.81
N THR A 128 -22.54 4.69 33.99
CA THR A 128 -22.21 5.71 35.00
C THR A 128 -21.94 5.03 36.34
N SER A 129 -21.38 5.77 37.31
CA SER A 129 -21.16 5.25 38.67
C SER A 129 -22.43 4.78 39.40
N ALA A 130 -23.62 5.11 38.88
CA ALA A 130 -24.91 4.76 39.47
C ALA A 130 -25.72 3.76 38.62
N PHE A 131 -25.40 3.62 37.34
CA PHE A 131 -26.16 2.84 36.37
C PHE A 131 -25.23 2.04 35.47
N GLU A 132 -25.40 0.74 35.47
CA GLU A 132 -24.60 -0.22 34.73
C GLU A 132 -25.47 -1.14 33.85
N GLY A 133 -25.11 -1.24 32.57
CA GLY A 133 -25.44 -2.41 31.78
C GLY A 133 -24.52 -3.56 32.17
N LEU A 134 -25.10 -4.71 32.52
CA LEU A 134 -24.38 -5.95 32.75
C LEU A 134 -23.69 -6.40 31.45
N ILE A 135 -24.43 -6.38 30.33
CA ILE A 135 -23.89 -6.67 29.00
C ILE A 135 -24.17 -5.48 28.08
N ALA A 136 -23.16 -4.92 27.41
CA ALA A 136 -23.43 -3.84 26.45
C ALA A 136 -24.00 -4.43 25.14
N VAL A 137 -23.34 -5.44 24.56
CA VAL A 137 -23.82 -6.12 23.36
C VAL A 137 -23.86 -7.62 23.59
N ASN A 138 -25.05 -8.21 23.45
CA ASN A 138 -25.24 -9.65 23.44
C ASN A 138 -25.42 -10.16 22.01
N ILE A 139 -24.58 -11.12 21.61
CA ILE A 139 -24.59 -11.70 20.27
C ILE A 139 -25.24 -13.08 20.34
N GLY A 140 -26.46 -13.14 19.81
CA GLY A 140 -27.24 -14.33 19.62
C GLY A 140 -28.02 -14.80 20.86
N ILE A 141 -29.29 -15.13 20.62
CA ILE A 141 -30.23 -15.70 21.60
C ILE A 141 -30.58 -17.17 21.28
N ALA A 142 -30.25 -17.62 20.07
CA ALA A 142 -30.33 -18.98 19.59
C ALA A 142 -29.12 -19.30 18.68
N SER A 143 -28.84 -20.58 18.42
CA SER A 143 -27.71 -20.93 17.55
C SER A 143 -27.95 -20.51 16.10
N ASN A 144 -26.96 -19.87 15.47
CA ASN A 144 -26.95 -19.38 14.10
C ASN A 144 -28.07 -18.35 13.80
N ASP A 145 -28.37 -17.48 14.75
CA ASP A 145 -29.32 -16.37 14.56
C ASP A 145 -28.62 -15.02 14.37
N SER A 146 -27.30 -14.97 14.55
CA SER A 146 -26.47 -13.77 14.46
C SER A 146 -25.17 -14.07 13.71
N ASP A 147 -25.23 -14.98 12.73
CA ASP A 147 -24.06 -15.36 11.96
C ASP A 147 -23.51 -14.15 11.21
N ARG A 148 -22.18 -14.05 11.15
CA ARG A 148 -21.46 -12.99 10.44
C ARG A 148 -21.75 -11.58 10.97
N PHE A 149 -22.23 -11.45 12.22
CA PHE A 149 -22.33 -10.16 12.87
C PHE A 149 -20.97 -9.48 12.95
N TYR A 150 -20.91 -8.20 12.57
CA TYR A 150 -19.67 -7.41 12.56
C TYR A 150 -19.80 -6.18 13.45
N ILE A 151 -18.96 -6.09 14.47
CA ILE A 151 -18.88 -4.92 15.36
C ILE A 151 -17.48 -4.31 15.32
N HIS A 152 -17.40 -3.03 14.96
CA HIS A 152 -16.12 -2.37 14.79
C HIS A 152 -16.10 -0.86 15.06
N ASP A 153 -14.91 -0.34 15.36
CA ASP A 153 -14.70 1.09 15.66
C ASP A 153 -15.61 1.62 16.79
N CYS A 154 -16.12 0.73 17.66
CA CYS A 154 -17.01 1.09 18.75
C CYS A 154 -16.23 1.31 20.06
N ARG A 155 -16.83 2.08 20.98
CA ARG A 155 -16.25 2.40 22.28
C ARG A 155 -17.16 1.93 23.42
N PHE A 156 -16.62 1.20 24.37
CA PHE A 156 -17.33 0.68 25.54
C PHE A 156 -16.65 1.19 26.81
N ILE A 157 -17.40 1.87 27.67
CA ILE A 157 -16.91 2.42 28.94
C ILE A 157 -17.80 1.94 30.08
N SER A 158 -17.23 1.15 30.99
CA SER A 158 -17.87 0.71 32.24
C SER A 158 -17.00 1.00 33.46
N ASP A 159 -17.07 2.24 33.95
CA ASP A 159 -16.28 2.70 35.12
C ASP A 159 -16.78 2.17 36.49
N THR A 160 -17.78 1.27 36.50
CA THR A 160 -18.46 0.80 37.70
C THR A 160 -18.26 -0.70 37.88
N ALA A 161 -17.84 -1.13 39.07
CA ALA A 161 -17.73 -2.54 39.41
C ALA A 161 -19.08 -3.25 39.29
N GLY A 162 -19.13 -4.36 38.52
CA GLY A 162 -20.30 -5.24 38.44
C GLY A 162 -20.93 -5.43 37.06
N SER A 163 -20.37 -4.85 35.98
CA SER A 163 -20.74 -5.29 34.63
C SER A 163 -20.26 -6.73 34.39
N THR A 164 -20.98 -7.49 33.57
CA THR A 164 -20.61 -8.86 33.19
C THR A 164 -19.58 -8.87 32.07
N SER A 165 -19.91 -8.24 30.93
CA SER A 165 -19.06 -8.19 29.73
C SER A 165 -19.39 -6.96 28.87
N ALA A 166 -18.44 -6.46 28.08
CA ALA A 166 -18.78 -5.45 27.07
C ALA A 166 -19.50 -6.10 25.88
N VAL A 167 -18.88 -7.15 25.34
CA VAL A 167 -19.45 -7.98 24.28
C VAL A 167 -19.53 -9.40 24.79
N SER A 168 -20.73 -9.98 24.78
CA SER A 168 -20.95 -11.38 25.15
C SER A 168 -21.59 -12.13 24.00
N MET A 169 -21.15 -13.36 23.77
CA MET A 169 -21.74 -14.28 22.81
C MET A 169 -22.35 -15.46 23.57
N THR A 170 -23.68 -15.51 23.63
CA THR A 170 -24.42 -16.43 24.52
C THR A 170 -25.01 -17.64 23.80
N ALA A 171 -25.03 -17.65 22.47
CA ALA A 171 -25.48 -18.78 21.65
C ALA A 171 -24.51 -19.02 20.49
N LEU A 172 -24.35 -20.26 20.02
CA LEU A 172 -23.38 -20.63 18.97
C LEU A 172 -23.61 -19.80 17.70
N GLN A 173 -22.59 -19.10 17.23
CA GLN A 173 -22.60 -18.34 15.97
C GLN A 173 -21.39 -18.68 15.12
N ALA A 174 -21.50 -18.47 13.81
CA ALA A 174 -20.44 -18.60 12.84
C ALA A 174 -20.03 -17.24 12.24
N GLY A 175 -18.73 -17.00 12.10
CA GLY A 175 -18.20 -15.85 11.34
C GLY A 175 -18.32 -14.49 12.04
N VAL A 176 -18.56 -14.46 13.36
CA VAL A 176 -18.64 -13.19 14.11
C VAL A 176 -17.30 -12.46 14.10
N ARG A 177 -17.33 -11.15 13.82
CA ARG A 177 -16.15 -10.30 13.74
C ARG A 177 -16.23 -9.15 14.74
N ILE A 178 -15.23 -9.03 15.60
CA ILE A 178 -15.09 -7.98 16.62
C ILE A 178 -13.76 -7.30 16.39
N GLU A 179 -13.76 -6.11 15.76
CA GLU A 179 -12.52 -5.49 15.26
C GLU A 179 -12.37 -4.01 15.60
N ASN A 180 -11.16 -3.53 15.88
CA ASN A 180 -10.84 -2.11 16.07
C ASN A 180 -11.68 -1.40 17.16
N ASN A 181 -12.17 -2.13 18.17
CA ASN A 181 -12.96 -1.55 19.24
C ASN A 181 -12.10 -1.13 20.44
N TYR A 182 -12.57 -0.13 21.19
CA TYR A 182 -11.99 0.29 22.48
C TYR A 182 -12.92 -0.12 23.62
N LEU A 183 -12.51 -1.10 24.42
CA LEU A 183 -13.26 -1.63 25.55
C LEU A 183 -12.49 -1.34 26.84
N ARG A 184 -13.14 -0.65 27.79
CA ARG A 184 -12.61 -0.47 29.13
C ARG A 184 -13.71 -0.60 30.16
N GLY A 185 -13.50 -1.45 31.14
CA GLY A 185 -14.35 -1.50 32.31
C GLY A 185 -13.99 -2.59 33.30
N ASP A 186 -14.76 -2.66 34.38
CA ASP A 186 -14.68 -3.69 35.41
C ASP A 186 -15.71 -4.80 35.10
N TYR A 187 -15.24 -5.89 34.50
CA TYR A 187 -16.07 -6.98 33.98
C TYR A 187 -15.91 -8.26 34.81
N SER A 188 -17.03 -8.82 35.29
CA SER A 188 -17.05 -10.05 36.11
C SER A 188 -16.60 -11.28 35.35
N ASP A 189 -16.75 -11.30 34.03
CA ASP A 189 -16.41 -12.44 33.20
C ASP A 189 -15.21 -12.08 32.29
N SER A 190 -15.43 -11.20 31.31
CA SER A 190 -14.35 -10.62 30.49
C SER A 190 -14.83 -9.43 29.66
N GLY A 191 -13.92 -8.64 29.10
CA GLY A 191 -14.31 -7.58 28.17
C GLY A 191 -15.00 -8.12 26.92
N ILE A 192 -14.44 -9.18 26.33
CA ILE A 192 -15.04 -9.95 25.23
C ILE A 192 -15.19 -11.40 25.66
N GLN A 193 -16.43 -11.85 25.75
CA GLN A 193 -16.78 -13.18 26.22
C GLN A 193 -17.47 -14.02 25.14
N SER A 194 -17.09 -15.29 25.09
CA SER A 194 -17.76 -16.36 24.36
C SER A 194 -18.12 -17.48 25.32
N ALA A 195 -19.35 -17.45 25.84
CA ALA A 195 -19.85 -18.41 26.84
C ALA A 195 -20.18 -19.79 26.25
N VAL A 196 -20.19 -19.91 24.93
CA VAL A 196 -20.50 -21.13 24.18
C VAL A 196 -19.48 -21.35 23.05
N ILE A 197 -19.65 -22.41 22.27
CA ILE A 197 -18.75 -22.76 21.16
C ILE A 197 -19.15 -21.93 19.93
N HIS A 198 -18.19 -21.23 19.32
CA HIS A 198 -18.38 -20.51 18.05
C HIS A 198 -17.44 -21.02 16.96
N THR A 199 -17.76 -20.75 15.70
CA THR A 199 -16.89 -21.13 14.58
C THR A 199 -16.51 -19.93 13.73
N ASP A 200 -15.25 -19.90 13.26
CA ASP A 200 -14.75 -18.87 12.35
C ASP A 200 -14.84 -17.43 12.92
N CYS A 201 -14.67 -17.26 14.23
CA CYS A 201 -14.67 -15.94 14.84
C CYS A 201 -13.39 -15.15 14.55
N VAL A 202 -13.49 -13.84 14.37
CA VAL A 202 -12.33 -12.95 14.26
C VAL A 202 -12.40 -11.89 15.35
N VAL A 203 -11.38 -11.86 16.22
CA VAL A 203 -11.20 -10.82 17.23
C VAL A 203 -9.87 -10.12 16.95
N LYS A 204 -9.91 -8.92 16.38
CA LYS A 204 -8.71 -8.27 15.85
C LYS A 204 -8.56 -6.80 16.25
N ASN A 205 -7.34 -6.36 16.53
CA ASN A 205 -6.99 -4.94 16.70
C ASN A 205 -7.82 -4.22 17.78
N ASN A 206 -8.36 -4.93 18.76
CA ASN A 206 -9.13 -4.32 19.84
C ASN A 206 -8.18 -3.88 20.97
N PHE A 207 -8.53 -2.79 21.64
CA PHE A 207 -8.02 -2.49 22.98
C PHE A 207 -9.03 -3.01 23.98
N VAL A 208 -8.63 -3.94 24.85
CA VAL A 208 -9.53 -4.57 25.82
C VAL A 208 -8.91 -4.48 27.21
N GLN A 209 -9.48 -3.61 28.04
CA GLN A 209 -9.12 -3.44 29.43
C GLN A 209 -10.21 -4.01 30.34
N ASN A 210 -9.83 -5.02 31.13
CA ASN A 210 -10.63 -5.50 32.24
C ASN A 210 -9.98 -5.09 33.56
N ASP A 211 -10.64 -4.19 34.28
CA ASP A 211 -10.20 -3.66 35.58
C ASP A 211 -10.53 -4.61 36.74
N ASN A 212 -11.32 -5.68 36.49
CA ASN A 212 -11.65 -6.66 37.52
C ASN A 212 -10.47 -7.61 37.76
N ALA A 213 -10.03 -7.68 39.02
CA ALA A 213 -8.85 -8.43 39.41
C ALA A 213 -9.05 -9.94 39.24
N GLY A 214 -8.11 -10.59 38.56
CA GLY A 214 -8.11 -12.04 38.33
C GLY A 214 -9.04 -12.51 37.22
N GLU A 215 -9.58 -11.60 36.40
CA GLU A 215 -10.41 -11.94 35.25
C GLU A 215 -9.72 -11.68 33.90
N HIS A 216 -10.30 -12.24 32.85
CA HIS A 216 -9.73 -12.18 31.51
C HIS A 216 -10.07 -10.88 30.79
N ALA A 217 -9.19 -10.42 29.90
CA ALA A 217 -9.58 -9.40 28.93
C ALA A 217 -10.47 -10.02 27.83
N ILE A 218 -10.06 -11.18 27.32
CA ILE A 218 -10.80 -11.96 26.32
C ILE A 218 -10.92 -13.41 26.78
N GLN A 219 -12.13 -13.97 26.75
CA GLN A 219 -12.37 -15.38 27.10
C GLN A 219 -13.29 -16.08 26.11
N PHE A 220 -12.85 -17.22 25.61
CA PHE A 220 -13.60 -18.10 24.72
C PHE A 220 -13.72 -19.50 25.30
N SER A 221 -14.94 -20.05 25.25
CA SER A 221 -15.18 -21.45 25.60
C SER A 221 -14.33 -22.39 24.73
N THR A 222 -13.87 -23.49 25.34
CA THR A 222 -13.12 -24.56 24.67
C THR A 222 -13.80 -25.01 23.38
N THR A 223 -13.01 -25.35 22.35
CA THR A 223 -13.45 -25.76 20.99
C THR A 223 -13.97 -24.66 20.06
N SER A 224 -14.06 -23.40 20.51
CA SER A 224 -14.33 -22.29 19.59
C SER A 224 -13.21 -22.14 18.56
N THR A 225 -13.54 -21.95 17.28
CA THR A 225 -12.55 -21.78 16.19
C THR A 225 -12.55 -20.35 15.66
N GLY A 226 -11.41 -19.90 15.13
CA GLY A 226 -11.24 -18.54 14.66
C GLY A 226 -9.83 -18.01 14.85
N ILE A 227 -9.68 -16.69 14.80
CA ILE A 227 -8.41 -15.97 14.99
C ILE A 227 -8.60 -14.84 15.99
N ILE A 228 -7.74 -14.79 17.01
CA ILE A 228 -7.62 -13.68 17.97
C ILE A 228 -6.24 -13.06 17.75
N GLN A 229 -6.18 -11.89 17.11
CA GLN A 229 -4.89 -11.32 16.71
C GLN A 229 -4.74 -9.81 16.93
N ASP A 230 -3.52 -9.37 17.14
CA ASP A 230 -3.13 -7.95 17.18
C ASP A 230 -3.91 -7.11 18.21
N ASN A 231 -4.47 -7.75 19.25
CA ASN A 231 -5.20 -7.06 20.31
C ASN A 231 -4.25 -6.53 21.40
N THR A 232 -4.58 -5.38 21.98
CA THR A 232 -3.93 -4.85 23.19
C THR A 232 -4.79 -5.18 24.40
N LEU A 233 -4.23 -5.90 25.37
CA LEU A 233 -4.94 -6.51 26.48
C LEU A 233 -4.43 -5.92 27.78
N VAL A 234 -5.33 -5.41 28.61
CA VAL A 234 -4.98 -4.79 29.88
C VAL A 234 -5.76 -5.48 30.99
N ASN A 235 -5.04 -6.16 31.88
CA ASN A 235 -5.59 -6.72 33.12
C ASN A 235 -4.45 -6.90 34.14
N ASP A 236 -4.79 -7.28 35.37
CA ASP A 236 -3.83 -7.39 36.49
C ASP A 236 -2.94 -8.65 36.45
N VAL A 237 -3.29 -9.64 35.63
CA VAL A 237 -2.56 -10.90 35.54
C VAL A 237 -2.31 -11.29 34.08
N TYR A 238 -1.03 -11.27 33.70
CA TYR A 238 -0.55 -11.67 32.39
C TYR A 238 -1.11 -13.03 31.92
N SER A 239 -1.05 -14.08 32.75
CA SER A 239 -1.51 -15.43 32.36
C SER A 239 -3.01 -15.54 32.11
N LEU A 240 -3.78 -14.52 32.47
CA LEU A 240 -5.22 -14.43 32.28
C LEU A 240 -5.59 -13.44 31.17
N ALA A 241 -4.64 -12.89 30.41
CA ALA A 241 -4.96 -11.90 29.39
C ALA A 241 -5.94 -12.43 28.32
N ILE A 242 -5.71 -13.66 27.84
CA ILE A 242 -6.61 -14.36 26.91
C ILE A 242 -6.80 -15.82 27.35
N ASP A 243 -8.05 -16.27 27.40
CA ASP A 243 -8.41 -17.68 27.23
C ASP A 243 -8.97 -17.86 25.80
N PRO A 244 -8.17 -18.38 24.84
CA PRO A 244 -8.57 -18.39 23.44
C PRO A 244 -9.52 -19.52 23.08
N GLY A 245 -9.84 -20.43 24.00
CA GLY A 245 -10.54 -21.67 23.69
C GLY A 245 -9.73 -22.53 22.70
N SER A 246 -10.08 -22.51 21.41
CA SER A 246 -9.33 -23.18 20.33
C SER A 246 -9.06 -22.27 19.12
N CYS A 247 -9.20 -20.96 19.29
CA CYS A 247 -8.86 -19.98 18.27
C CYS A 247 -7.33 -19.88 18.09
N ALA A 248 -6.88 -19.62 16.86
CA ALA A 248 -5.50 -19.27 16.59
C ALA A 248 -5.17 -17.90 17.18
N MET A 249 -3.97 -17.74 17.73
CA MET A 249 -3.50 -16.47 18.30
C MET A 249 -2.26 -15.96 17.56
N ALA A 250 -2.20 -14.67 17.27
CA ALA A 250 -1.03 -14.03 16.66
C ALA A 250 -0.94 -12.55 17.06
N GLY A 251 0.26 -12.02 17.33
CA GLY A 251 0.49 -10.57 17.46
C GLY A 251 -0.19 -9.85 18.63
N ASN A 252 -0.92 -10.53 19.52
CA ASN A 252 -1.54 -9.90 20.68
C ASN A 252 -0.47 -9.41 21.66
N ARG A 253 -0.78 -8.36 22.43
CA ARG A 253 0.13 -7.76 23.42
C ARG A 253 -0.62 -7.49 24.73
N TRP A 254 0.04 -7.75 25.86
CA TRP A 254 -0.43 -7.51 27.22
C TRP A 254 0.24 -6.29 27.82
N LEU A 255 -0.53 -5.51 28.58
CA LEU A 255 -0.09 -4.37 29.37
C LEU A 255 -0.53 -4.59 30.83
N ASP A 256 0.41 -4.46 31.75
CA ASP A 256 0.10 -4.39 33.17
C ASP A 256 -0.34 -2.97 33.52
N PRO A 257 -1.57 -2.75 34.01
CA PRO A 257 -2.02 -1.42 34.42
C PRO A 257 -1.29 -0.88 35.67
N ALA A 258 -0.57 -1.74 36.41
CA ALA A 258 0.07 -1.40 37.69
C ALA A 258 1.58 -1.10 37.59
N VAL A 259 2.23 -1.30 36.45
CA VAL A 259 3.66 -1.01 36.27
C VAL A 259 3.94 -0.09 35.08
N ASP A 260 4.97 0.75 35.22
CA ASP A 260 5.44 1.65 34.15
C ASP A 260 6.31 0.89 33.11
N THR A 261 5.78 -0.18 32.52
CA THR A 261 6.45 -0.97 31.47
C THR A 261 5.72 -0.87 30.13
N GLY A 262 6.47 -1.06 29.02
CA GLY A 262 5.87 -1.20 27.70
C GLY A 262 5.01 -2.45 27.58
N ASP A 263 4.31 -2.59 26.45
CA ASP A 263 3.52 -3.79 26.16
C ASP A 263 4.41 -5.01 25.93
N ILE A 264 3.93 -6.16 26.40
CA ILE A 264 4.61 -7.45 26.33
C ILE A 264 3.85 -8.32 25.33
N PRO A 265 4.49 -9.00 24.37
CA PRO A 265 3.79 -9.94 23.50
C PRO A 265 2.98 -10.99 24.28
N PHE A 266 1.81 -11.41 23.79
CA PHE A 266 0.98 -12.48 24.36
C PHE A 266 0.65 -13.56 23.31
N PRO A 267 0.98 -14.84 23.57
CA PRO A 267 1.80 -15.30 24.68
C PRO A 267 3.26 -14.86 24.49
N ALA A 268 3.83 -14.17 25.48
CA ALA A 268 5.24 -14.04 25.77
C ALA A 268 5.82 -15.44 25.68
N VAL A 269 6.54 -15.68 24.60
CA VAL A 269 7.35 -16.87 24.43
C VAL A 269 8.51 -16.81 25.43
N GLY A 270 8.21 -17.07 26.70
CA GLY A 270 9.14 -17.59 27.68
C GLY A 270 9.03 -19.10 27.68
N LEU A 271 9.99 -19.79 27.06
CA LEU A 271 10.05 -21.25 26.94
C LEU A 271 10.40 -21.96 28.27
N ASP A 272 10.01 -21.44 29.44
CA ASP A 272 10.59 -21.87 30.72
C ASP A 272 9.62 -22.24 31.85
N ALA A 273 8.32 -22.44 31.58
CA ALA A 273 7.41 -22.89 32.64
C ALA A 273 6.15 -23.67 32.20
N VAL A 274 6.26 -24.70 31.35
CA VAL A 274 5.19 -25.71 31.28
C VAL A 274 5.75 -27.08 31.65
N THR A 275 5.41 -27.50 32.86
CA THR A 275 5.67 -28.84 33.39
C THR A 275 5.07 -29.89 32.47
N ALA A 276 5.85 -30.93 32.19
CA ALA A 276 5.55 -32.04 31.29
C ALA A 276 4.09 -32.55 31.38
N GLY A 277 3.33 -32.40 30.29
CA GLY A 277 2.04 -33.09 30.14
C GLY A 277 1.09 -32.49 29.10
N ALA A 278 1.23 -32.91 27.84
CA ALA A 278 0.14 -33.00 26.85
C ALA A 278 -0.37 -31.73 26.14
N LEU A 279 0.50 -31.02 25.41
CA LEU A 279 0.08 -30.33 24.18
C LEU A 279 0.90 -30.87 23.00
N PRO A 280 0.29 -31.08 21.81
CA PRO A 280 1.00 -31.60 20.65
C PRO A 280 2.06 -30.59 20.25
N LEU A 281 3.32 -31.02 20.33
CA LEU A 281 4.48 -30.30 19.80
C LEU A 281 4.16 -29.94 18.35
N VAL A 282 4.04 -28.65 18.03
CA VAL A 282 4.11 -28.19 16.65
C VAL A 282 5.52 -28.57 16.19
N SER A 283 5.67 -29.73 15.56
CA SER A 283 6.96 -30.13 15.04
C SER A 283 7.25 -29.24 13.85
N PHE A 284 8.11 -28.24 14.04
CA PHE A 284 8.78 -27.62 12.92
C PHE A 284 9.61 -28.71 12.22
N THR A 285 9.59 -28.74 10.89
CA THR A 285 10.45 -29.66 10.15
C THR A 285 11.93 -29.34 10.34
N GLY A 286 12.24 -28.07 10.64
CA GLY A 286 13.57 -27.56 10.93
C GLY A 286 13.80 -27.15 12.38
N GLU A 287 15.07 -27.10 12.77
CA GLU A 287 15.54 -26.67 14.08
C GLU A 287 15.44 -25.15 14.24
N ARG A 288 15.48 -24.68 15.49
CA ARG A 288 15.45 -23.25 15.84
C ARG A 288 16.67 -22.92 16.68
N PHE A 289 17.50 -22.00 16.18
CA PHE A 289 18.68 -21.52 16.87
C PHE A 289 18.52 -20.07 17.30
N PHE A 290 19.12 -19.71 18.43
CA PHE A 290 19.15 -18.35 18.98
C PHE A 290 20.60 -17.90 19.12
N VAL A 291 20.91 -16.69 18.68
CA VAL A 291 22.25 -16.08 18.79
C VAL A 291 22.17 -14.74 19.51
N ASP A 292 23.07 -14.50 20.46
CA ASP A 292 23.13 -13.25 21.23
C ASP A 292 24.55 -13.06 21.77
N SER A 293 25.32 -12.15 21.16
CA SER A 293 26.69 -11.90 21.59
C SER A 293 26.76 -11.03 22.86
N GLY A 294 25.64 -10.43 23.28
CA GLY A 294 25.51 -9.66 24.51
C GLY A 294 25.00 -10.45 25.72
N HIS A 295 24.51 -11.68 25.52
CA HIS A 295 23.97 -12.50 26.60
C HIS A 295 25.08 -13.12 27.45
N ALA A 296 24.95 -13.02 28.78
CA ALA A 296 26.00 -13.45 29.72
C ALA A 296 26.33 -14.95 29.64
N ASP A 297 25.32 -15.77 29.31
CA ASP A 297 25.44 -17.22 29.15
C ASP A 297 25.47 -17.64 27.67
N ALA A 298 25.89 -16.78 26.75
CA ALA A 298 26.09 -17.18 25.36
C ALA A 298 27.38 -17.99 25.18
N SER A 299 27.34 -19.04 24.37
CA SER A 299 28.54 -19.84 24.06
C SER A 299 28.42 -20.60 22.73
N ASP A 300 29.48 -20.56 21.91
CA ASP A 300 29.61 -21.37 20.68
C ASP A 300 30.10 -22.79 21.00
N THR A 301 29.25 -23.56 21.66
CA THR A 301 29.55 -24.95 22.05
C THR A 301 28.28 -25.79 22.04
N ALA A 302 28.44 -27.11 21.87
CA ALA A 302 27.32 -28.05 21.92
C ALA A 302 26.48 -27.88 23.19
N GLY A 303 25.16 -27.85 23.03
CA GLY A 303 24.19 -27.69 24.13
C GLY A 303 23.65 -26.26 24.29
N TYR A 304 24.18 -25.29 23.55
CA TYR A 304 23.64 -23.94 23.44
C TYR A 304 22.78 -23.78 22.18
N GLY A 305 22.21 -22.60 21.99
CA GLY A 305 21.52 -22.17 20.78
C GLY A 305 20.07 -22.64 20.68
N THR A 306 19.62 -23.64 21.43
CA THR A 306 18.23 -24.15 21.38
C THR A 306 17.25 -23.39 22.27
N SER A 307 17.73 -22.40 23.03
CA SER A 307 16.93 -21.50 23.87
C SER A 307 17.54 -20.10 23.90
N PRO A 308 16.73 -19.03 23.96
CA PRO A 308 17.21 -17.66 24.16
C PRO A 308 17.99 -17.47 25.47
N ALA A 309 17.75 -18.30 26.50
CA ALA A 309 18.45 -18.22 27.78
C ALA A 309 19.87 -18.82 27.75
N SER A 310 20.21 -19.55 26.69
CA SER A 310 21.54 -20.12 26.47
C SER A 310 21.85 -20.09 24.97
N PRO A 311 21.94 -18.89 24.36
CA PRO A 311 22.10 -18.75 22.92
C PRO A 311 23.53 -19.08 22.49
N PHE A 312 23.73 -19.27 21.19
CA PHE A 312 25.07 -19.22 20.60
C PHE A 312 25.61 -17.78 20.64
N LEU A 313 26.93 -17.63 20.63
CA LEU A 313 27.58 -16.31 20.60
C LEU A 313 27.50 -15.70 19.21
N THR A 314 27.73 -16.49 18.16
CA THR A 314 27.86 -15.99 16.79
C THR A 314 26.84 -16.60 15.85
N LEU A 315 26.47 -15.84 14.81
CA LEU A 315 25.56 -16.28 13.77
C LEU A 315 26.21 -17.36 12.89
N ASP A 316 27.51 -17.23 12.60
CA ASP A 316 28.25 -18.25 11.85
C ASP A 316 28.20 -19.61 12.54
N PHE A 317 28.47 -19.66 13.85
CA PHE A 317 28.39 -20.91 14.60
C PHE A 317 26.99 -21.51 14.51
N ALA A 318 25.93 -20.70 14.65
CA ALA A 318 24.56 -21.18 14.47
C ALA A 318 24.28 -21.72 13.07
N ASN A 319 24.81 -21.07 12.02
CA ASN A 319 24.71 -21.57 10.65
C ASN A 319 25.41 -22.92 10.49
N THR A 320 26.58 -23.13 11.11
CA THR A 320 27.24 -24.47 11.08
C THR A 320 26.46 -25.57 11.78
N GLN A 321 25.51 -25.22 12.67
CA GLN A 321 24.62 -26.19 13.31
C GLN A 321 23.38 -26.52 12.48
N CYS A 322 23.12 -25.76 11.40
CA CYS A 322 21.97 -25.98 10.55
C CYS A 322 22.16 -27.22 9.65
N THR A 323 21.04 -27.86 9.33
CA THR A 323 20.92 -28.96 8.40
C THR A 323 20.38 -28.45 7.06
N SER A 324 21.11 -28.77 5.99
CA SER A 324 20.75 -28.39 4.62
C SER A 324 19.30 -28.76 4.27
N ALA A 325 18.55 -27.78 3.76
CA ALA A 325 17.18 -27.86 3.28
C ALA A 325 16.16 -28.37 4.31
N ASN A 326 16.46 -28.25 5.60
CA ASN A 326 15.60 -28.73 6.69
C ASN A 326 14.54 -27.69 7.13
N GLY A 327 14.69 -26.43 6.68
CA GLY A 327 13.84 -25.31 7.12
C GLY A 327 14.25 -24.77 8.49
N ASP A 328 15.56 -24.80 8.76
CA ASP A 328 16.15 -24.31 10.00
C ASP A 328 16.10 -22.78 10.04
N VAL A 329 15.86 -22.24 11.23
CA VAL A 329 15.73 -20.80 11.45
C VAL A 329 16.68 -20.37 12.57
N ILE A 330 17.47 -19.33 12.29
CA ILE A 330 18.36 -18.68 13.25
C ILE A 330 17.73 -17.34 13.63
N TYR A 331 17.50 -17.13 14.93
CA TYR A 331 17.03 -15.86 15.49
C TYR A 331 18.20 -15.13 16.13
N ALA A 332 18.55 -13.97 15.57
CA ALA A 332 19.52 -13.07 16.19
C ALA A 332 18.81 -12.14 17.17
N MET A 333 19.16 -12.21 18.45
CA MET A 333 18.47 -11.49 19.53
C MET A 333 18.68 -9.97 19.43
N PRO A 334 17.78 -9.14 20.01
CA PRO A 334 17.93 -7.69 19.94
C PRO A 334 19.26 -7.19 20.51
N GLY A 335 19.97 -6.39 19.74
CA GLY A 335 21.29 -5.86 20.09
C GLY A 335 22.46 -6.83 19.88
N HIS A 336 22.23 -8.03 19.33
CA HIS A 336 23.30 -8.94 18.92
C HIS A 336 24.23 -8.24 17.90
N VAL A 337 25.53 -8.47 18.04
CA VAL A 337 26.58 -7.98 17.14
C VAL A 337 27.50 -9.12 16.74
N ASP A 338 27.66 -9.35 15.43
CA ASP A 338 28.76 -10.14 14.88
C ASP A 338 29.76 -9.21 14.20
N THR A 339 31.05 -9.39 14.49
CA THR A 339 32.13 -8.62 13.87
C THR A 339 32.79 -9.45 12.78
N VAL A 340 32.75 -8.95 11.54
CA VAL A 340 33.34 -9.58 10.36
C VAL A 340 34.65 -8.90 10.02
N THR A 341 35.74 -9.68 10.04
CA THR A 341 37.12 -9.22 9.73
C THR A 341 37.70 -9.89 8.49
N ASN A 342 37.06 -10.94 7.97
CA ASN A 342 37.39 -11.60 6.70
C ASN A 342 36.18 -12.42 6.20
N GLY A 343 36.19 -12.83 4.92
CA GLY A 343 35.11 -13.59 4.27
C GLY A 343 34.83 -15.01 4.79
N THR A 344 35.44 -15.44 5.91
CA THR A 344 35.12 -16.71 6.59
C THR A 344 34.58 -16.53 8.01
N ASP A 345 34.51 -15.30 8.52
CA ASP A 345 33.99 -15.04 9.87
C ASP A 345 32.47 -15.18 9.95
N LEU A 346 31.77 -14.95 8.83
CA LEU A 346 30.35 -15.23 8.68
C LEU A 346 30.07 -15.72 7.26
N ASN A 347 29.61 -16.96 7.11
CA ASN A 347 29.26 -17.51 5.81
C ASN A 347 27.92 -18.25 5.87
N PHE A 348 26.97 -17.84 5.03
CA PHE A 348 25.71 -18.56 4.85
C PHE A 348 25.87 -19.62 3.77
N ASP A 349 26.37 -20.79 4.18
CA ASP A 349 26.70 -21.93 3.31
C ASP A 349 25.84 -23.19 3.52
N VAL A 350 24.74 -23.07 4.27
CA VAL A 350 23.75 -24.15 4.43
C VAL A 350 22.45 -23.83 3.69
N ILE A 351 22.07 -24.70 2.74
CA ILE A 351 20.89 -24.50 1.87
C ILE A 351 19.62 -24.35 2.72
N GLY A 352 18.73 -23.43 2.37
CA GLY A 352 17.40 -23.38 2.96
C GLY A 352 17.32 -22.77 4.37
N VAL A 353 18.39 -22.11 4.83
CA VAL A 353 18.42 -21.46 6.14
C VAL A 353 17.75 -20.10 6.11
N THR A 354 17.02 -19.78 7.17
CA THR A 354 16.43 -18.45 7.40
C THR A 354 17.09 -17.80 8.61
N ALA A 355 17.70 -16.63 8.45
CA ALA A 355 18.24 -15.83 9.55
C ALA A 355 17.38 -14.57 9.75
N ILE A 356 16.81 -14.42 10.95
CA ILE A 356 15.89 -13.34 11.30
C ILE A 356 16.46 -12.57 12.48
N GLY A 357 16.67 -11.27 12.28
CA GLY A 357 16.94 -10.35 13.38
C GLY A 357 15.68 -10.09 14.20
N LEU A 358 15.79 -10.18 15.52
CA LEU A 358 14.78 -9.76 16.48
C LEU A 358 15.18 -8.39 17.01
N GLY A 359 14.24 -7.44 17.05
CA GLY A 359 14.51 -6.06 17.49
C GLY A 359 14.02 -5.02 16.49
N THR A 360 13.99 -3.77 16.93
CA THR A 360 13.50 -2.62 16.15
C THR A 360 14.50 -1.46 16.20
N GLY A 361 14.46 -0.59 15.18
CA GLY A 361 15.39 0.54 15.08
C GLY A 361 16.85 0.10 15.17
N ARG A 362 17.63 0.72 16.06
CA ARG A 362 19.05 0.39 16.25
C ARG A 362 19.30 -0.87 17.10
N ASN A 363 18.27 -1.42 17.74
CA ASN A 363 18.35 -2.70 18.45
C ASN A 363 18.18 -3.91 17.52
N ARG A 364 17.99 -3.70 16.21
CA ARG A 364 18.10 -4.77 15.21
C ARG A 364 19.55 -5.29 15.22
N PRO A 365 19.79 -6.62 15.07
CA PRO A 365 21.13 -7.19 15.12
C PRO A 365 22.05 -6.59 14.06
N LEU A 366 23.31 -6.40 14.43
CA LEU A 366 24.34 -5.73 13.66
C LEU A 366 25.40 -6.73 13.18
N ILE A 367 25.70 -6.71 11.89
CA ILE A 367 26.88 -7.30 11.28
C ILE A 367 27.83 -6.15 10.97
N ASP A 368 28.95 -6.09 11.68
CA ASP A 368 29.91 -4.98 11.69
C ASP A 368 31.21 -5.36 10.98
N PHE A 369 31.56 -4.66 9.89
CA PHE A 369 32.73 -4.93 9.05
C PHE A 369 33.87 -3.98 9.41
N THR A 370 34.95 -4.48 10.03
CA THR A 370 35.86 -3.60 10.81
C THR A 370 37.31 -3.49 10.33
N THR A 371 37.88 -4.46 9.60
CA THR A 371 39.35 -4.47 9.41
C THR A 371 39.92 -4.97 8.07
N ALA A 372 39.11 -5.44 7.12
CA ALA A 372 39.65 -5.96 5.85
C ALA A 372 38.85 -5.53 4.62
N ASP A 373 39.59 -5.25 3.54
CA ASP A 373 39.06 -4.97 2.20
C ASP A 373 38.17 -6.12 1.70
N THR A 374 38.55 -7.34 2.00
CA THR A 374 37.88 -8.58 1.59
C THR A 374 36.98 -9.20 2.67
N ALA A 375 36.62 -8.45 3.71
CA ALA A 375 35.59 -8.87 4.65
C ALA A 375 34.24 -8.97 3.91
N ASP A 376 33.52 -10.07 4.10
CA ASP A 376 32.28 -10.37 3.37
C ASP A 376 31.44 -11.30 4.24
N ALA A 377 30.11 -11.21 4.12
CA ALA A 377 29.17 -12.18 4.65
C ALA A 377 28.54 -12.99 3.50
N PRO A 378 29.31 -13.89 2.84
CA PRO A 378 28.87 -14.56 1.63
C PRO A 378 27.61 -15.41 1.83
N VAL A 379 26.73 -15.39 0.82
CA VAL A 379 25.58 -16.30 0.69
C VAL A 379 25.83 -17.23 -0.48
N SER A 380 26.47 -18.37 -0.17
CA SER A 380 27.08 -19.24 -1.18
C SER A 380 26.16 -20.36 -1.67
N VAL A 381 24.98 -20.51 -1.09
CA VAL A 381 24.03 -21.60 -1.35
C VAL A 381 22.59 -21.13 -1.51
N ALA A 382 21.74 -22.00 -2.07
CA ALA A 382 20.40 -21.62 -2.48
C ALA A 382 19.36 -21.54 -1.34
N ASN A 383 18.26 -20.82 -1.59
CA ASN A 383 17.08 -20.71 -0.73
C ASN A 383 17.37 -20.13 0.67
N VAL A 384 18.27 -19.16 0.76
CA VAL A 384 18.58 -18.47 2.02
C VAL A 384 17.73 -17.20 2.16
N LEU A 385 17.18 -16.96 3.35
CA LEU A 385 16.51 -15.70 3.70
C LEU A 385 17.29 -14.98 4.81
N LEU A 386 17.70 -13.74 4.55
CA LEU A 386 18.24 -12.82 5.55
C LEU A 386 17.22 -11.71 5.80
N LYS A 387 16.72 -11.59 7.04
CA LYS A 387 15.64 -10.66 7.37
C LYS A 387 15.91 -9.82 8.60
N ASN A 388 15.56 -8.53 8.54
CA ASN A 388 15.60 -7.61 9.68
C ASN A 388 16.99 -7.43 10.34
N LEU A 389 18.06 -7.52 9.54
CA LEU A 389 19.45 -7.33 9.97
C LEU A 389 19.99 -5.95 9.57
N ARG A 390 21.01 -5.48 10.28
CA ARG A 390 21.79 -4.28 9.96
C ARG A 390 23.20 -4.70 9.53
N PHE A 391 23.68 -4.21 8.40
CA PHE A 391 25.05 -4.38 7.91
C PHE A 391 25.73 -3.02 7.89
N ASP A 392 26.93 -2.92 8.46
CA ASP A 392 27.60 -1.64 8.65
C ASP A 392 29.08 -1.73 8.32
N ALA A 393 29.48 -0.98 7.29
CA ALA A 393 30.87 -0.85 6.86
C ALA A 393 31.48 0.51 7.24
N SER A 394 30.83 1.31 8.09
CA SER A 394 31.31 2.66 8.45
C SER A 394 32.60 2.69 9.27
N THR A 395 33.09 1.54 9.73
CA THR A 395 34.30 1.43 10.56
C THR A 395 35.55 1.04 9.77
N PHE A 396 35.44 0.79 8.46
CA PHE A 396 36.55 0.38 7.58
C PHE A 396 36.44 0.98 6.16
N ASP A 397 37.58 1.37 5.58
CA ASP A 397 37.64 1.98 4.25
C ASP A 397 38.00 0.97 3.15
N SER A 398 37.30 1.01 2.01
CA SER A 398 37.46 0.12 0.86
C SER A 398 37.08 -1.34 1.11
N ASN A 399 35.95 -1.59 1.79
CA ASN A 399 35.35 -2.92 1.81
C ASN A 399 34.79 -3.26 0.42
N THR A 400 35.25 -4.32 -0.24
CA THR A 400 34.85 -4.64 -1.62
C THR A 400 33.35 -4.95 -1.73
N ALA A 401 32.82 -5.79 -0.84
CA ALA A 401 31.40 -6.08 -0.76
C ALA A 401 31.01 -6.56 0.65
N MET A 402 29.94 -5.99 1.22
CA MET A 402 29.40 -6.49 2.49
C MET A 402 28.76 -7.88 2.35
N ILE A 403 28.08 -8.13 1.21
CA ILE A 403 27.45 -9.42 0.92
C ILE A 403 27.70 -9.81 -0.54
N THR A 404 28.36 -10.95 -0.75
CA THR A 404 28.43 -11.62 -2.05
C THR A 404 27.42 -12.78 -2.15
N ILE A 405 26.55 -12.75 -3.15
CA ILE A 405 25.53 -13.78 -3.39
C ILE A 405 25.90 -14.62 -4.61
N THR A 406 26.17 -15.90 -4.37
CA THR A 406 26.36 -16.90 -5.44
C THR A 406 25.27 -17.99 -5.43
N GLY A 407 24.55 -18.14 -4.32
CA GLY A 407 23.40 -19.02 -4.20
C GLY A 407 22.14 -18.49 -4.90
N ALA A 408 21.39 -19.35 -5.58
CA ALA A 408 20.12 -18.97 -6.23
C ALA A 408 18.97 -18.87 -5.21
N ASP A 409 17.90 -18.16 -5.55
CA ASP A 409 16.70 -18.06 -4.69
C ASP A 409 17.01 -17.43 -3.31
N VAL A 410 18.00 -16.54 -3.24
CA VAL A 410 18.35 -15.82 -2.01
C VAL A 410 17.47 -14.59 -1.88
N THR A 411 16.92 -14.38 -0.68
CA THR A 411 16.13 -13.19 -0.34
C THR A 411 16.78 -12.40 0.78
N ILE A 412 16.95 -11.09 0.58
CA ILE A 412 17.31 -10.12 1.61
C ILE A 412 16.10 -9.21 1.80
N GLU A 413 15.54 -9.20 3.01
CA GLU A 413 14.26 -8.54 3.29
C GLU A 413 14.31 -7.67 4.55
N ASP A 414 13.73 -6.47 4.48
CA ASP A 414 13.60 -5.56 5.63
C ASP A 414 14.96 -5.27 6.31
N CYS A 415 16.06 -5.28 5.55
CA CYS A 415 17.43 -5.08 6.04
C CYS A 415 17.87 -3.61 5.93
N GLU A 416 18.87 -3.21 6.71
CA GLU A 416 19.51 -1.88 6.59
C GLU A 416 20.99 -2.05 6.29
N PHE A 417 21.50 -1.27 5.34
CA PHE A 417 22.91 -1.23 4.94
C PHE A 417 23.43 0.18 5.19
N VAL A 418 24.46 0.30 6.04
CA VAL A 418 25.20 1.54 6.26
C VAL A 418 26.50 1.43 5.49
N MET A 419 26.59 2.17 4.39
CA MET A 419 27.61 1.97 3.35
C MET A 419 28.95 2.63 3.69
N GLY A 420 28.97 3.51 4.70
CA GLY A 420 30.15 4.25 5.07
C GLY A 420 29.84 5.44 5.97
N ASP A 421 30.90 6.15 6.36
CA ASP A 421 30.86 7.48 6.95
C ASP A 421 31.62 8.49 6.07
N GLY A 422 31.88 9.70 6.57
CA GLY A 422 32.61 10.72 5.82
C GLY A 422 34.09 10.38 5.53
N SER A 423 34.58 9.19 5.88
CA SER A 423 35.99 8.78 5.79
C SER A 423 36.23 7.28 5.51
N GLN A 424 35.24 6.42 5.66
CA GLN A 424 35.30 4.96 5.49
C GLN A 424 34.10 4.51 4.66
N GLN A 425 34.29 3.59 3.71
CA GLN A 425 33.21 3.16 2.82
C GLN A 425 33.40 1.75 2.26
N THR A 426 32.28 1.15 1.85
CA THR A 426 32.23 -0.02 0.98
C THR A 426 32.26 0.41 -0.49
N ASP A 427 32.81 -0.43 -1.36
CA ASP A 427 32.74 -0.28 -2.82
C ASP A 427 31.34 -0.66 -3.29
N SER A 428 30.89 -1.88 -2.98
CA SER A 428 29.51 -2.34 -3.18
C SER A 428 28.88 -2.84 -1.87
N CYS A 429 27.56 -2.73 -1.70
CA CYS A 429 26.91 -3.40 -0.54
C CYS A 429 26.60 -4.86 -0.84
N ILE A 430 25.91 -5.09 -1.96
CA ILE A 430 25.50 -6.42 -2.40
C ILE A 430 26.05 -6.63 -3.79
N THR A 431 26.80 -7.71 -3.98
CA THR A 431 27.14 -8.21 -5.33
C THR A 431 26.40 -9.52 -5.55
N THR A 432 25.82 -9.72 -6.73
CA THR A 432 25.15 -10.98 -7.06
C THR A 432 25.40 -11.42 -8.49
N ASN A 433 25.76 -12.69 -8.66
CA ASN A 433 25.77 -13.36 -9.96
C ASN A 433 24.67 -14.42 -10.10
N SER A 434 23.75 -14.47 -9.14
CA SER A 434 22.85 -15.59 -8.97
C SER A 434 21.41 -15.29 -9.37
N ALA A 435 20.77 -16.29 -9.96
CA ALA A 435 19.40 -16.20 -10.43
C ALA A 435 18.40 -16.11 -9.28
N ARG A 436 17.33 -15.35 -9.48
CA ARG A 436 16.22 -15.18 -8.53
C ARG A 436 16.68 -14.62 -7.16
N THR A 437 17.73 -13.81 -7.17
CA THR A 437 18.09 -12.99 -6.01
C THR A 437 17.02 -11.92 -5.82
N ARG A 438 16.56 -11.75 -4.58
CA ARG A 438 15.51 -10.78 -4.22
C ARG A 438 16.01 -9.86 -3.14
N VAL A 439 15.95 -8.55 -3.37
CA VAL A 439 16.27 -7.50 -2.40
C VAL A 439 15.02 -6.66 -2.19
N ILE A 440 14.40 -6.77 -1.01
CA ILE A 440 13.03 -6.29 -0.77
C ILE A 440 12.96 -5.43 0.50
N ASN A 441 12.32 -4.26 0.40
CA ASN A 441 12.05 -3.37 1.54
C ASN A 441 13.30 -3.00 2.37
N CYS A 442 14.48 -3.03 1.75
CA CYS A 442 15.74 -2.68 2.40
C CYS A 442 16.01 -1.18 2.34
N ASN A 443 16.78 -0.69 3.31
CA ASN A 443 17.21 0.71 3.39
C ASN A 443 18.74 0.80 3.31
N PHE A 444 19.25 1.40 2.26
CA PHE A 444 20.68 1.62 2.02
C PHE A 444 21.02 3.09 2.25
N ILE A 445 21.91 3.34 3.21
CA ILE A 445 22.27 4.67 3.69
C ILE A 445 23.74 4.92 3.38
N GLY A 446 23.99 5.76 2.39
CA GLY A 446 25.30 6.29 2.03
C GLY A 446 25.47 7.71 2.52
N THR A 447 26.66 8.27 2.28
CA THR A 447 26.97 9.66 2.59
C THR A 447 26.76 10.56 1.37
N THR A 448 26.83 11.88 1.56
CA THR A 448 26.67 12.90 0.51
C THR A 448 28.00 13.48 0.01
N THR A 449 29.14 12.90 0.43
CA THR A 449 30.47 13.48 0.15
C THR A 449 31.52 12.44 -0.22
N VAL A 450 31.17 11.15 -0.32
CA VAL A 450 32.15 10.07 -0.51
C VAL A 450 31.52 8.94 -1.32
N GLY A 451 32.21 8.55 -2.41
CA GLY A 451 31.68 7.80 -3.54
C GLY A 451 31.77 6.29 -3.37
N VAL A 452 30.72 5.67 -2.84
CA VAL A 452 30.46 4.23 -2.97
C VAL A 452 30.34 3.90 -4.47
N GLU A 453 30.78 2.74 -4.96
CA GLU A 453 30.62 2.44 -6.39
C GLU A 453 29.13 2.23 -6.72
N ASP A 454 28.48 1.34 -5.97
CA ASP A 454 27.06 1.04 -6.08
C ASP A 454 26.47 0.41 -4.80
N ALA A 455 25.14 0.48 -4.64
CA ALA A 455 24.51 -0.27 -3.55
C ALA A 455 24.33 -1.74 -3.94
N ILE A 456 23.97 -2.00 -5.20
CA ILE A 456 23.73 -3.35 -5.71
C ILE A 456 24.43 -3.51 -7.06
N GLU A 457 25.42 -4.39 -7.11
CA GLU A 457 26.08 -4.80 -8.36
C GLU A 457 25.53 -6.15 -8.84
N ILE A 458 25.11 -6.19 -10.10
CA ILE A 458 24.76 -7.43 -10.80
C ILE A 458 25.96 -7.84 -11.67
N THR A 459 26.45 -9.04 -11.42
CA THR A 459 27.57 -9.64 -12.15
C THR A 459 27.15 -10.98 -12.78
N GLY A 460 27.99 -11.59 -13.62
CA GLY A 460 27.67 -12.87 -14.28
C GLY A 460 26.54 -12.79 -15.33
N THR A 461 25.64 -13.76 -15.39
CA THR A 461 24.47 -13.74 -16.31
C THR A 461 23.19 -14.26 -15.64
N PRO A 462 22.71 -13.59 -14.58
CA PRO A 462 21.58 -14.08 -13.78
C PRO A 462 20.24 -13.86 -14.47
N ASP A 463 19.25 -14.67 -14.07
CA ASP A 463 17.86 -14.57 -14.51
C ASP A 463 16.93 -14.29 -13.33
N GLY A 464 15.96 -13.39 -13.51
CA GLY A 464 14.84 -13.22 -12.58
C GLY A 464 15.18 -12.48 -11.28
N ILE A 465 16.16 -11.57 -11.29
CA ILE A 465 16.47 -10.74 -10.11
C ILE A 465 15.29 -9.81 -9.81
N GLU A 466 14.95 -9.64 -8.53
CA GLU A 466 13.93 -8.70 -8.06
C GLU A 466 14.53 -7.69 -7.07
N ILE A 467 14.37 -6.40 -7.33
CA ILE A 467 14.78 -5.30 -6.45
C ILE A 467 13.54 -4.44 -6.22
N ILE A 468 12.88 -4.61 -5.06
CA ILE A 468 11.51 -4.09 -4.84
C ILE A 468 11.38 -3.31 -3.52
N GLY A 469 10.75 -2.14 -3.57
CA GLY A 469 10.35 -1.40 -2.36
C GLY A 469 11.52 -0.86 -1.52
N ASN A 470 12.73 -0.83 -2.07
CA ASN A 470 13.92 -0.41 -1.36
C ASN A 470 14.06 1.11 -1.37
N LYS A 471 14.72 1.65 -0.34
CA LYS A 471 15.24 3.01 -0.34
C LYS A 471 16.76 2.97 -0.45
N ILE A 472 17.31 3.55 -1.51
CA ILE A 472 18.76 3.63 -1.74
C ILE A 472 19.13 5.11 -1.89
N THR A 473 20.03 5.58 -1.04
CA THR A 473 20.49 6.97 -1.05
C THR A 473 21.99 7.02 -0.79
N GLY A 474 22.75 7.72 -1.63
CA GLY A 474 24.19 7.91 -1.45
C GLY A 474 24.81 8.71 -2.60
N ASP A 475 26.09 9.02 -2.46
CA ASP A 475 26.98 9.47 -3.54
C ASP A 475 27.55 8.21 -4.19
N PHE A 476 27.09 7.86 -5.40
CA PHE A 476 27.54 6.67 -6.13
C PHE A 476 28.32 7.03 -7.38
N THR A 477 29.55 6.49 -7.51
CA THR A 477 30.38 6.75 -8.69
C THR A 477 29.94 5.99 -9.94
N ASN A 478 29.19 4.88 -9.78
CA ASN A 478 28.53 4.19 -10.89
C ASN A 478 27.02 4.49 -10.88
N ALA A 479 26.28 3.84 -9.97
CA ALA A 479 24.83 4.00 -9.83
C ALA A 479 24.32 3.42 -8.50
N CYS A 480 23.06 3.67 -8.14
CA CYS A 480 22.46 2.92 -7.02
C CYS A 480 22.40 1.42 -7.33
N ILE A 481 22.06 1.07 -8.58
CA ILE A 481 22.00 -0.31 -9.09
C ILE A 481 22.81 -0.37 -10.38
N GLN A 482 23.81 -1.23 -10.42
CA GLN A 482 24.75 -1.35 -11.52
C GLN A 482 24.71 -2.75 -12.16
N SER A 483 24.92 -2.81 -13.48
CA SER A 483 25.27 -4.05 -14.16
C SER A 483 26.12 -3.77 -15.39
N THR A 484 27.30 -4.39 -15.45
CA THR A 484 28.14 -4.43 -16.67
C THR A 484 27.99 -5.72 -17.46
N VAL A 485 26.96 -6.51 -17.14
CA VAL A 485 26.74 -7.85 -17.69
C VAL A 485 25.31 -8.04 -18.22
N VAL A 486 25.10 -9.08 -19.02
CA VAL A 486 23.78 -9.46 -19.53
C VAL A 486 23.02 -10.32 -18.51
N PHE A 487 21.99 -9.74 -17.91
CA PHE A 487 20.96 -10.44 -17.13
C PHE A 487 19.66 -10.62 -17.92
N THR A 488 18.75 -11.47 -17.44
CA THR A 488 17.40 -11.59 -18.00
C THR A 488 16.31 -11.48 -16.95
N ASN A 489 15.13 -11.02 -17.37
CA ASN A 489 13.92 -10.93 -16.55
C ASN A 489 14.08 -10.19 -15.21
N ILE A 490 14.90 -9.14 -15.15
CA ILE A 490 14.97 -8.32 -13.92
C ILE A 490 13.65 -7.59 -13.67
N LEU A 491 13.31 -7.41 -12.40
CA LEU A 491 12.24 -6.51 -11.97
C LEU A 491 12.80 -5.50 -10.95
N VAL A 492 12.83 -4.23 -11.33
CA VAL A 492 13.16 -3.12 -10.43
C VAL A 492 11.88 -2.31 -10.21
N LYS A 493 11.27 -2.40 -9.03
CA LYS A 493 9.93 -1.85 -8.79
C LYS A 493 9.71 -1.16 -7.45
N ASP A 494 8.93 -0.07 -7.44
CA ASP A 494 8.51 0.65 -6.22
C ASP A 494 9.67 1.15 -5.33
N ASN A 495 10.87 1.33 -5.89
CA ASN A 495 12.04 1.79 -5.13
C ASN A 495 12.13 3.33 -5.10
N LEU A 496 12.75 3.87 -4.05
CA LEU A 496 13.27 5.23 -4.02
C LEU A 496 14.79 5.18 -4.19
N LEU A 497 15.29 5.66 -5.33
CA LEU A 497 16.71 5.65 -5.69
C LEU A 497 17.21 7.08 -5.82
N GLN A 498 18.21 7.44 -5.02
CA GLN A 498 18.87 8.74 -5.06
C GLN A 498 20.37 8.55 -5.22
N ASN A 499 20.89 9.07 -6.33
CA ASN A 499 22.31 9.25 -6.52
C ASN A 499 22.62 10.76 -6.41
N THR A 500 23.40 11.10 -5.40
CA THR A 500 23.83 12.49 -5.13
C THR A 500 25.12 12.86 -5.88
N ASN A 501 25.76 11.89 -6.55
CA ASN A 501 26.92 12.15 -7.40
C ASN A 501 26.49 12.88 -8.67
N THR A 502 27.17 14.00 -8.96
CA THR A 502 26.84 14.87 -10.08
C THR A 502 27.13 14.18 -11.42
N GLY A 503 26.12 14.07 -12.28
CA GLY A 503 26.23 13.52 -13.62
C GLY A 503 26.11 12.00 -13.72
N GLU A 504 25.87 11.31 -12.61
CA GLU A 504 25.78 9.84 -12.56
C GLU A 504 24.33 9.33 -12.51
N HIS A 505 24.19 8.01 -12.74
CA HIS A 505 22.90 7.35 -12.86
C HIS A 505 22.33 6.88 -11.52
N VAL A 506 21.00 6.72 -11.41
CA VAL A 506 20.42 5.88 -10.34
C VAL A 506 20.42 4.40 -10.72
N ILE A 507 20.33 4.10 -12.00
CA ILE A 507 20.46 2.74 -12.53
C ILE A 507 21.29 2.82 -13.80
N GLN A 508 22.35 2.02 -13.87
CA GLN A 508 23.16 1.88 -15.07
C GLN A 508 23.34 0.42 -15.46
N PHE A 509 22.75 0.06 -16.60
CA PHE A 509 22.82 -1.25 -17.22
C PHE A 509 23.49 -1.12 -18.59
N THR A 510 24.79 -1.43 -18.67
CA THR A 510 25.58 -1.17 -19.89
C THR A 510 25.44 -2.25 -20.98
N ASP A 511 24.65 -3.31 -20.73
CA ASP A 511 24.52 -4.51 -21.55
C ASP A 511 23.07 -4.78 -22.02
N ALA A 512 22.86 -5.79 -22.88
CA ALA A 512 21.54 -6.19 -23.41
C ALA A 512 20.59 -6.82 -22.36
N GLY A 513 20.72 -6.45 -21.09
CA GLY A 513 19.91 -6.91 -19.99
C GLY A 513 18.41 -6.65 -20.24
N THR A 514 17.57 -7.65 -19.94
CA THR A 514 16.12 -7.56 -20.18
C THR A 514 15.33 -7.59 -18.88
N GLY A 515 14.16 -6.95 -18.87
CA GLY A 515 13.29 -6.90 -17.70
C GLY A 515 12.42 -5.65 -17.67
N TRP A 516 12.01 -5.28 -16.47
CA TRP A 516 11.06 -4.20 -16.20
C TRP A 516 11.56 -3.28 -15.09
N ILE A 517 11.46 -1.97 -15.33
CA ILE A 517 11.75 -0.91 -14.37
C ILE A 517 10.46 -0.11 -14.19
N LEU A 518 9.77 -0.33 -13.07
CA LEU A 518 8.37 0.07 -12.88
C LEU A 518 8.16 0.90 -11.60
N ASP A 519 7.39 1.98 -11.69
CA ASP A 519 6.84 2.67 -10.51
C ASP A 519 7.88 3.14 -9.48
N ASN A 520 9.13 3.35 -9.91
CA ASN A 520 10.21 3.82 -9.05
C ASN A 520 10.25 5.36 -8.99
N LYS A 521 10.87 5.87 -7.93
CA LYS A 521 11.19 7.28 -7.72
C LYS A 521 12.69 7.46 -7.88
N PHE A 522 13.10 8.24 -8.87
CA PHE A 522 14.48 8.56 -9.17
C PHE A 522 14.81 9.98 -8.73
N VAL A 523 15.96 10.16 -8.10
CA VAL A 523 16.46 11.47 -7.67
C VAL A 523 17.91 11.61 -8.14
N THR A 524 18.16 12.52 -9.07
CA THR A 524 19.50 12.83 -9.63
C THR A 524 19.60 14.31 -9.96
N ASP A 525 20.81 14.82 -10.18
CA ASP A 525 21.10 16.22 -10.53
C ASP A 525 20.75 16.60 -11.98
N ALA A 526 20.56 15.60 -12.85
CA ALA A 526 20.16 15.81 -14.22
C ALA A 526 19.24 14.70 -14.71
N HIS A 527 18.23 15.12 -15.47
CA HIS A 527 17.25 14.23 -16.08
C HIS A 527 17.89 13.28 -17.12
N LEU A 528 18.83 13.78 -17.93
CA LEU A 528 19.39 13.00 -19.05
C LEU A 528 20.30 11.85 -18.58
N THR A 529 20.84 11.96 -17.38
CA THR A 529 21.73 10.97 -16.76
C THR A 529 20.99 10.14 -15.71
N THR A 530 19.68 10.23 -15.57
CA THR A 530 18.96 9.46 -14.53
C THR A 530 19.07 7.94 -14.73
N LEU A 531 18.84 7.45 -15.94
CA LEU A 531 18.68 6.02 -16.22
C LEU A 531 19.40 5.58 -17.49
N ASP A 532 20.34 4.65 -17.36
CA ASP A 532 20.76 3.77 -18.45
C ASP A 532 20.11 2.39 -18.27
N LYS A 533 19.04 2.16 -19.01
CA LYS A 533 18.11 1.02 -18.83
C LYS A 533 18.55 -0.27 -19.52
N GLY A 534 19.61 -0.25 -20.32
CA GLY A 534 19.89 -1.32 -21.28
C GLY A 534 18.66 -1.63 -22.17
N SER A 535 18.27 -2.91 -22.22
CA SER A 535 17.08 -3.39 -22.97
C SER A 535 15.82 -3.57 -22.11
N CYS A 536 15.78 -3.02 -20.90
CA CYS A 536 14.60 -3.08 -20.04
C CYS A 536 13.45 -2.20 -20.53
N LYS A 537 12.23 -2.60 -20.18
CA LYS A 537 10.99 -1.83 -20.36
C LYS A 537 10.79 -0.91 -19.16
N VAL A 538 10.40 0.33 -19.41
CA VAL A 538 10.30 1.39 -18.39
C VAL A 538 8.90 1.96 -18.38
N HIS A 539 8.23 1.99 -17.23
CA HIS A 539 6.87 2.53 -17.10
C HIS A 539 6.57 3.02 -15.67
N GLY A 540 5.73 4.05 -15.52
CA GLY A 540 5.22 4.49 -14.22
C GLY A 540 6.23 5.15 -13.28
N ASN A 541 7.50 5.28 -13.68
CA ASN A 541 8.54 5.89 -12.86
C ASN A 541 8.38 7.42 -12.80
N ILE A 542 8.93 8.02 -11.75
CA ILE A 542 8.91 9.47 -11.49
C ILE A 542 10.34 9.93 -11.21
N TRP A 543 10.75 11.09 -11.74
CA TRP A 543 12.04 11.72 -11.50
C TRP A 543 11.91 13.04 -10.73
N TRP A 544 12.89 13.30 -9.85
CA TRP A 544 13.13 14.55 -9.14
C TRP A 544 14.57 15.03 -9.37
N ASP A 545 14.72 16.35 -9.45
CA ASP A 545 16.03 17.01 -9.49
C ASP A 545 16.61 17.15 -8.07
N ASP A 546 17.84 16.68 -7.86
CA ASP A 546 18.59 16.83 -6.59
C ASP A 546 19.31 18.19 -6.48
N ALA A 547 19.54 18.87 -7.60
CA ALA A 547 20.25 20.15 -7.65
C ALA A 547 19.38 21.36 -7.28
N ASP A 548 18.06 21.18 -7.24
CA ASP A 548 17.11 22.28 -7.07
C ASP A 548 16.88 22.60 -5.57
N VAL A 549 17.84 23.33 -4.99
CA VAL A 549 17.73 23.96 -3.65
C VAL A 549 16.64 25.05 -3.57
N ALA A 550 15.89 25.29 -4.66
CA ALA A 550 14.85 26.30 -4.75
C ALA A 550 13.50 25.72 -5.23
N ALA A 551 12.60 25.49 -4.25
CA ALA A 551 11.14 25.27 -4.36
C ALA A 551 10.64 23.82 -4.32
N ASP A 552 9.46 23.65 -3.71
CA ASP A 552 8.66 22.43 -3.59
C ASP A 552 8.24 21.85 -4.96
N VAL A 553 9.19 21.32 -5.75
CA VAL A 553 8.87 20.77 -7.08
C VAL A 553 8.34 19.34 -6.94
N SER A 554 7.17 19.09 -7.53
CA SER A 554 6.63 17.73 -7.65
C SER A 554 7.43 16.92 -8.65
N GLY A 555 7.56 15.62 -8.41
CA GLY A 555 8.26 14.73 -9.31
C GLY A 555 7.53 14.64 -10.65
N VAL A 556 8.29 14.48 -11.73
CA VAL A 556 7.77 14.41 -13.09
C VAL A 556 7.83 12.98 -13.62
N PRO A 557 6.89 12.54 -14.47
CA PRO A 557 6.93 11.20 -15.06
C PRO A 557 8.22 10.92 -15.84
N PHE A 558 8.73 9.68 -15.74
CA PHE A 558 9.95 9.22 -16.39
C PHE A 558 9.73 7.93 -17.23
N PRO A 559 10.21 7.85 -18.48
CA PRO A 559 10.88 8.93 -19.21
C PRO A 559 9.91 10.09 -19.51
N PRO A 560 10.43 11.32 -19.65
CA PRO A 560 9.65 12.49 -19.96
C PRO A 560 9.13 12.24 -21.35
N ASN A 561 7.82 12.30 -21.49
CA ASN A 561 7.21 12.16 -22.79
C ASN A 561 7.41 13.51 -23.50
N ALA A 562 8.61 13.73 -24.05
CA ALA A 562 9.00 14.96 -24.77
C ALA A 562 8.02 15.27 -25.91
N ASP A 563 7.34 14.22 -26.39
CA ASP A 563 6.35 14.27 -27.44
C ASP A 563 4.90 14.32 -26.89
N TYR A 564 4.62 14.32 -25.59
CA TYR A 564 3.24 14.32 -25.09
C TYR A 564 2.87 15.59 -24.36
N ASN A 565 1.82 16.24 -24.88
CA ASN A 565 1.18 17.38 -24.28
C ASN A 565 -0.17 16.93 -23.67
N PRO A 566 -0.47 17.18 -22.39
CA PRO A 566 -1.71 16.69 -21.77
C PRO A 566 -3.00 17.31 -22.36
N LEU A 567 -2.90 18.43 -23.07
CA LEU A 567 -4.03 19.06 -23.76
C LEU A 567 -4.18 18.56 -25.20
N LEU A 568 -3.06 18.31 -25.89
CA LEU A 568 -3.05 18.04 -27.34
C LEU A 568 -2.75 16.57 -27.68
N GLY A 569 -2.19 15.79 -26.76
CA GLY A 569 -1.76 14.41 -26.98
C GLY A 569 -0.32 14.27 -27.46
N TYR A 570 -0.01 13.15 -28.10
CA TYR A 570 1.30 12.83 -28.66
C TYR A 570 1.60 13.67 -29.90
N HIS A 571 2.83 14.16 -30.01
CA HIS A 571 3.41 15.01 -31.04
C HIS A 571 4.26 14.16 -31.96
N VAL A 572 4.16 14.43 -33.26
CA VAL A 572 5.03 13.86 -34.27
C VAL A 572 5.34 14.93 -35.32
N SER A 573 6.60 15.06 -35.70
CA SER A 573 7.02 15.86 -36.87
C SER A 573 7.14 14.96 -38.10
N ALA A 574 6.83 15.49 -39.29
CA ALA A 574 7.27 14.85 -40.53
C ALA A 574 8.82 14.87 -40.59
N ALA A 575 9.47 13.83 -41.12
CA ALA A 575 10.94 13.74 -41.05
C ALA A 575 11.63 14.84 -41.86
N ASP A 576 11.06 15.20 -43.01
CA ASP A 576 11.60 16.23 -43.90
C ASP A 576 10.62 17.39 -44.12
N ALA A 577 11.17 18.59 -44.30
CA ALA A 577 10.39 19.74 -44.76
C ALA A 577 10.00 19.55 -46.23
N VAL A 578 8.71 19.67 -46.54
CA VAL A 578 8.19 19.37 -47.87
C VAL A 578 8.22 20.61 -48.76
N THR A 579 8.63 20.42 -50.02
CA THR A 579 8.63 21.45 -51.06
C THR A 579 7.41 21.27 -51.97
N PRO A 580 6.70 22.33 -52.40
CA PRO A 580 5.67 22.20 -53.43
C PRO A 580 6.24 21.65 -54.74
N GLN A 581 5.72 20.52 -55.23
CA GLN A 581 6.27 19.79 -56.38
C GLN A 581 5.26 19.45 -57.48
N GLY A 582 3.99 19.82 -57.35
CA GLY A 582 2.95 19.47 -58.33
C GLY A 582 2.46 18.02 -58.22
N THR A 583 2.76 17.37 -57.10
CA THR A 583 2.44 15.97 -56.78
C THR A 583 1.96 15.83 -55.34
N THR A 584 1.51 14.62 -54.99
CA THR A 584 1.15 14.21 -53.63
C THR A 584 2.36 13.55 -52.94
N THR A 585 2.55 13.81 -51.66
CA THR A 585 3.59 13.23 -50.80
C THR A 585 3.00 12.91 -49.43
N THR A 586 3.35 11.77 -48.85
CA THR A 586 2.89 11.42 -47.50
C THR A 586 3.64 12.23 -46.44
N LEU A 587 2.91 12.77 -45.47
CA LEU A 587 3.45 13.48 -44.31
C LEU A 587 3.49 12.60 -43.07
N PHE A 588 2.43 11.81 -42.86
CA PHE A 588 2.30 10.96 -41.68
C PHE A 588 1.63 9.64 -42.05
N THR A 589 1.96 8.58 -41.31
CA THR A 589 1.31 7.27 -41.41
C THR A 589 0.69 6.92 -40.06
N ILE A 590 -0.62 6.68 -40.04
CA ILE A 590 -1.33 6.17 -38.86
C ILE A 590 -1.20 4.65 -38.86
N VAL A 591 -0.67 4.10 -37.77
CA VAL A 591 -0.29 2.70 -37.61
C VAL A 591 -1.16 2.05 -36.53
N THR A 592 -1.60 0.82 -36.82
CA THR A 592 -2.30 -0.10 -35.89
C THR A 592 -3.38 0.55 -35.00
N GLY A 593 -4.53 0.86 -35.57
CA GLY A 593 -5.71 1.38 -34.85
C GLY A 593 -6.06 2.83 -35.19
N ARG A 594 -7.20 3.30 -34.66
CA ARG A 594 -7.71 4.66 -34.87
C ARG A 594 -7.05 5.68 -33.96
N VAL A 595 -6.92 6.90 -34.48
CA VAL A 595 -6.41 8.06 -33.73
C VAL A 595 -7.35 9.25 -33.83
N LEU A 596 -7.36 10.09 -32.80
CA LEU A 596 -8.01 11.39 -32.79
C LEU A 596 -6.96 12.46 -33.06
N VAL A 597 -6.93 13.04 -34.26
CA VAL A 597 -6.03 14.16 -34.56
C VAL A 597 -6.60 15.43 -33.94
N THR A 598 -5.80 16.06 -33.09
CA THR A 598 -6.18 17.25 -32.29
C THR A 598 -5.56 18.53 -32.85
N LYS A 599 -4.45 18.42 -33.58
CA LYS A 599 -3.78 19.57 -34.22
C LYS A 599 -2.90 19.12 -35.39
N LEU A 600 -2.94 19.88 -36.48
CA LEU A 600 -2.00 19.78 -37.60
C LEU A 600 -1.55 21.19 -37.98
N THR A 601 -0.24 21.43 -37.94
CA THR A 601 0.35 22.73 -38.26
C THR A 601 1.58 22.61 -39.16
N GLY A 602 1.77 23.62 -40.00
CA GLY A 602 2.96 23.77 -40.84
C GLY A 602 3.71 25.05 -40.49
N GLN A 603 5.03 25.05 -40.65
CA GLN A 603 5.84 26.26 -40.61
C GLN A 603 6.63 26.39 -41.91
N VAL A 604 6.48 27.52 -42.59
CA VAL A 604 7.26 27.83 -43.80
C VAL A 604 8.71 28.05 -43.38
N GLY A 605 9.60 27.16 -43.80
CA GLY A 605 11.04 27.26 -43.50
C GLY A 605 11.75 28.20 -44.47
N THR A 606 11.46 28.06 -45.77
CA THR A 606 11.97 28.94 -46.83
C THR A 606 10.81 29.51 -47.62
N ILE A 607 10.90 30.79 -47.99
CA ILE A 607 9.86 31.51 -48.73
C ILE A 607 9.32 30.70 -49.92
N ILE A 608 8.00 30.60 -50.02
CA ILE A 608 7.33 29.90 -51.11
C ILE A 608 7.30 30.81 -52.34
N ALA A 609 7.82 30.35 -53.48
CA ALA A 609 7.85 31.16 -54.70
C ALA A 609 6.44 31.50 -55.23
N THR A 610 6.32 32.63 -55.93
CA THR A 610 5.06 33.02 -56.60
C THR A 610 4.82 32.12 -57.82
N ALA A 611 3.97 31.09 -57.69
CA ALA A 611 3.74 30.10 -58.76
C ALA A 611 2.33 29.47 -58.80
N SER A 612 1.32 30.10 -58.20
CA SER A 612 -0.04 29.53 -58.02
C SER A 612 -0.03 28.16 -57.32
N ASN A 613 0.70 28.11 -56.20
CA ASN A 613 0.86 26.89 -55.40
C ASN A 613 -0.37 26.67 -54.51
N ILE A 614 -1.38 26.01 -55.07
CA ILE A 614 -2.53 25.53 -54.32
C ILE A 614 -2.13 24.25 -53.57
N ILE A 615 -2.40 24.19 -52.27
CA ILE A 615 -2.08 23.07 -51.38
C ILE A 615 -3.33 22.49 -50.72
N ARG A 616 -3.30 21.19 -50.45
CA ARG A 616 -4.35 20.45 -49.74
C ARG A 616 -3.73 19.29 -48.95
N SER A 617 -4.36 18.89 -47.87
CA SER A 617 -4.06 17.63 -47.19
C SER A 617 -5.29 16.73 -47.14
N ASP A 618 -5.05 15.44 -47.34
CA ASP A 618 -6.04 14.39 -47.38
C ASP A 618 -5.62 13.25 -46.47
N HIS A 619 -6.56 12.68 -45.73
CA HIS A 619 -6.40 11.36 -45.13
C HIS A 619 -6.85 10.30 -46.11
N VAL A 620 -5.97 9.35 -46.41
CA VAL A 620 -6.23 8.20 -47.28
C VAL A 620 -6.22 6.94 -46.40
N PRO A 621 -7.41 6.47 -45.94
CA PRO A 621 -7.48 5.27 -45.12
C PRO A 621 -7.07 4.02 -45.92
N THR A 622 -6.50 3.04 -45.23
CA THR A 622 -6.17 1.72 -45.82
C THR A 622 -7.43 1.01 -46.34
N VAL A 623 -8.55 1.22 -45.65
CA VAL A 623 -9.88 0.75 -46.04
C VAL A 623 -10.85 1.91 -45.93
N GLY A 624 -11.51 2.30 -47.03
CA GLY A 624 -12.50 3.37 -47.02
C GLY A 624 -12.30 4.37 -48.16
N SER A 625 -12.88 5.56 -47.99
CA SER A 625 -12.76 6.67 -48.94
C SER A 625 -11.90 7.78 -48.34
N THR A 626 -11.10 8.44 -49.20
CA THR A 626 -10.29 9.59 -48.83
C THR A 626 -11.13 10.75 -48.29
N VAL A 627 -10.65 11.40 -47.23
CA VAL A 627 -11.29 12.57 -46.60
C VAL A 627 -10.32 13.76 -46.59
N ALA A 628 -10.79 14.95 -46.95
CA ALA A 628 -9.99 16.17 -46.84
C ALA A 628 -9.83 16.59 -45.38
N LEU A 629 -8.60 16.89 -44.96
CA LEU A 629 -8.35 17.49 -43.64
C LEU A 629 -8.47 19.02 -43.68
N PHE A 630 -8.22 19.64 -44.83
CA PHE A 630 -8.48 21.05 -45.11
C PHE A 630 -8.64 21.31 -46.61
N ALA A 631 -9.33 22.40 -46.96
CA ALA A 631 -9.53 22.80 -48.35
C ALA A 631 -8.31 23.51 -48.96
N ASN A 632 -8.34 23.68 -50.29
CA ASN A 632 -7.30 24.32 -51.08
C ASN A 632 -6.91 25.72 -50.55
N LEU A 633 -5.63 25.95 -50.26
CA LEU A 633 -5.06 27.27 -49.96
C LEU A 633 -3.93 27.60 -50.96
N GLU A 634 -3.81 28.85 -51.38
CA GLU A 634 -2.70 29.30 -52.23
C GLU A 634 -1.58 29.91 -51.37
N LEU A 635 -0.37 29.34 -51.41
CA LEU A 635 0.78 29.75 -50.58
C LEU A 635 1.75 30.74 -51.24
N ASN A 636 1.33 31.45 -52.28
CA ASN A 636 2.24 32.31 -53.05
C ASN A 636 2.91 33.39 -52.17
N ALA A 637 4.25 33.46 -52.21
CA ALA A 637 5.05 34.45 -51.50
C ALA A 637 4.94 34.41 -49.96
N PHE A 638 4.53 33.27 -49.38
CA PHE A 638 4.53 33.10 -47.93
C PHE A 638 5.96 33.12 -47.41
N ASN A 639 6.26 34.04 -46.49
CA ASN A 639 7.60 34.25 -45.96
C ASN A 639 8.04 33.11 -45.05
N ALA A 640 9.35 32.91 -44.92
CA ALA A 640 9.92 32.06 -43.87
C ALA A 640 9.42 32.53 -42.49
N GLY A 641 9.09 31.57 -41.61
CA GLY A 641 8.50 31.81 -40.30
C GLY A 641 6.96 31.87 -40.29
N THR A 642 6.30 31.86 -41.46
CA THR A 642 4.83 31.83 -41.54
C THR A 642 4.28 30.51 -40.99
N PHE A 643 3.35 30.57 -40.04
CA PHE A 643 2.64 29.40 -39.54
C PHE A 643 1.35 29.14 -40.32
N LEU A 644 1.08 27.87 -40.57
CA LEU A 644 -0.09 27.31 -41.22
C LEU A 644 -0.85 26.44 -40.22
N HIS A 645 -2.17 26.57 -40.15
CA HIS A 645 -3.01 25.82 -39.23
C HIS A 645 -4.24 25.22 -39.93
N ALA A 646 -4.42 23.90 -39.80
CA ALA A 646 -5.55 23.17 -40.36
C ALA A 646 -6.75 23.18 -39.41
N GLN A 647 -7.95 23.43 -39.94
CA GLN A 647 -9.20 23.36 -39.16
C GLN A 647 -9.72 21.93 -38.98
N LEU A 648 -9.14 20.91 -39.63
CA LEU A 648 -9.44 19.48 -39.46
C LEU A 648 -10.90 19.05 -39.72
N ASP A 649 -11.73 19.93 -40.27
CA ASP A 649 -13.12 19.68 -40.68
C ASP A 649 -13.29 19.69 -42.21
N GLY A 650 -12.16 19.76 -42.95
CA GLY A 650 -12.13 19.83 -44.41
C GLY A 650 -12.42 21.21 -44.99
N THR A 651 -12.61 22.26 -44.18
CA THR A 651 -13.08 23.56 -44.68
C THR A 651 -11.97 24.57 -44.99
N ALA A 652 -10.96 24.75 -44.13
CA ALA A 652 -9.91 25.73 -44.38
C ALA A 652 -8.53 25.37 -43.81
N LEU A 653 -7.50 25.84 -44.50
CA LEU A 653 -6.16 26.02 -43.96
C LEU A 653 -5.93 27.53 -43.79
N VAL A 654 -5.53 27.96 -42.60
CA VAL A 654 -5.31 29.36 -42.27
C VAL A 654 -3.82 29.63 -42.22
N GLY A 655 -3.35 30.57 -43.03
CA GLY A 655 -1.99 31.09 -42.99
C GLY A 655 -1.98 32.54 -42.53
N THR A 656 -1.03 32.90 -41.66
CA THR A 656 -0.93 34.27 -41.16
C THR A 656 0.50 34.78 -41.33
N ASP A 657 0.64 35.85 -42.10
CA ASP A 657 1.90 36.52 -42.41
C ASP A 657 2.33 37.44 -41.27
N GLY A 658 3.08 36.89 -40.32
CA GLY A 658 3.71 37.66 -39.24
C GLY A 658 4.48 36.75 -38.30
N GLU A 659 5.67 37.18 -37.88
CA GLU A 659 6.61 36.43 -37.01
C GLU A 659 6.04 36.05 -35.62
N SER A 660 4.78 36.36 -35.33
CA SER A 660 4.06 35.96 -34.13
C SER A 660 2.56 35.99 -34.39
N THR A 661 1.87 34.88 -34.15
CA THR A 661 0.41 34.84 -34.09
C THR A 661 -0.09 34.32 -32.76
N MET A 662 -1.24 34.85 -32.36
CA MET A 662 -2.09 34.25 -31.34
C MET A 662 -2.32 32.80 -31.72
N LEU A 663 -1.74 31.87 -30.97
CA LEU A 663 -2.14 30.47 -30.97
C LEU A 663 -3.64 30.47 -30.66
N GLY A 664 -4.45 30.39 -31.70
CA GLY A 664 -5.86 30.08 -31.57
C GLY A 664 -5.97 28.65 -31.05
N ILE A 665 -5.71 28.43 -29.77
CA ILE A 665 -6.60 27.55 -29.02
C ILE A 665 -7.94 28.23 -29.23
N ALA A 666 -8.83 27.61 -30.01
CA ALA A 666 -10.23 27.97 -29.96
C ALA A 666 -10.69 27.73 -28.52
N ALA A 667 -10.48 28.72 -27.67
CA ALA A 667 -11.17 28.84 -26.41
C ALA A 667 -12.64 29.07 -26.77
N GLU A 668 -13.49 28.25 -26.16
CA GLU A 668 -14.96 28.29 -26.19
C GLU A 668 -15.62 27.64 -27.44
N ASN A 669 -15.94 26.34 -27.28
CA ASN A 669 -16.94 25.55 -28.03
C ASN A 669 -16.53 24.77 -29.30
N GLY A 670 -15.56 23.86 -29.17
CA GLY A 670 -15.42 22.73 -30.09
C GLY A 670 -14.06 22.71 -30.79
N ILE A 671 -13.13 21.93 -30.25
CA ILE A 671 -11.93 21.53 -30.98
C ILE A 671 -12.44 20.68 -32.16
N PRO A 672 -12.22 21.07 -33.43
CA PRO A 672 -12.51 20.17 -34.54
C PRO A 672 -11.49 19.03 -34.47
N ASN A 673 -11.87 17.97 -33.78
CA ASN A 673 -11.09 16.75 -33.70
C ASN A 673 -11.53 15.85 -34.87
N CYS A 674 -10.56 15.33 -35.60
CA CYS A 674 -10.83 14.39 -36.68
C CYS A 674 -10.41 12.99 -36.24
N GLU A 675 -11.37 12.08 -36.12
CA GLU A 675 -11.10 10.66 -35.93
C GLU A 675 -10.69 10.03 -37.26
N LEU A 676 -9.48 9.48 -37.31
CA LEU A 676 -8.87 8.93 -38.51
C LEU A 676 -8.52 7.45 -38.33
N ASP A 677 -8.88 6.64 -39.32
CA ASP A 677 -8.50 5.23 -39.44
C ASP A 677 -7.03 5.04 -39.84
N VAL A 678 -6.54 3.81 -39.69
CA VAL A 678 -5.23 3.37 -40.20
C VAL A 678 -5.10 3.75 -41.68
N GLY A 679 -4.04 4.47 -42.03
CA GLY A 679 -3.87 5.05 -43.36
C GLY A 679 -2.77 6.10 -43.38
N VAL A 680 -2.75 6.93 -44.41
CA VAL A 680 -1.76 8.01 -44.56
C VAL A 680 -2.41 9.37 -44.55
N ILE A 681 -1.70 10.36 -44.03
CA ILE A 681 -2.03 11.78 -44.16
C ILE A 681 -1.08 12.37 -45.19
N ASP A 682 -1.65 12.79 -46.31
CA ASP A 682 -0.93 13.25 -47.47
C ASP A 682 -0.94 14.77 -47.60
N TRP A 683 0.02 15.27 -48.36
CA TRP A 683 0.17 16.63 -48.81
C TRP A 683 0.18 16.68 -50.33
N THR A 684 -0.75 17.43 -50.92
CA THR A 684 -0.85 17.61 -52.37
C THR A 684 -0.60 19.05 -52.74
N SER A 685 0.27 19.28 -53.73
CA SER A 685 0.55 20.59 -54.31
C SER A 685 0.15 20.63 -55.79
N GLY A 686 -0.45 21.73 -56.24
CA GLY A 686 -0.94 21.88 -57.61
C GLY A 686 0.12 22.24 -58.65
N GLN A 687 1.27 22.76 -58.23
CA GLN A 687 2.41 23.16 -59.07
C GLN A 687 3.73 22.99 -58.31
N SER A 688 4.85 22.96 -59.04
CA SER A 688 6.20 22.96 -58.45
C SER A 688 6.68 24.38 -58.14
N ALA A 689 7.23 24.60 -56.95
CA ALA A 689 7.82 25.87 -56.55
C ALA A 689 8.93 25.69 -55.52
N SER A 690 9.88 26.63 -55.46
CA SER A 690 10.88 26.65 -54.39
C SER A 690 10.27 27.08 -53.06
N GLY A 691 10.91 26.67 -51.96
CA GLY A 691 10.48 26.93 -50.59
C GLY A 691 10.18 25.63 -49.85
N THR A 692 9.99 25.69 -48.53
CA THR A 692 9.79 24.48 -47.71
C THR A 692 8.77 24.72 -46.61
N VAL A 693 8.05 23.66 -46.22
CA VAL A 693 7.14 23.67 -45.07
C VAL A 693 7.43 22.46 -44.19
N LYS A 694 7.75 22.67 -42.92
CA LYS A 694 7.86 21.60 -41.91
C LYS A 694 6.48 21.38 -41.28
N TRP A 695 6.06 20.13 -41.14
CA TRP A 695 4.75 19.76 -40.60
C TRP A 695 4.87 19.05 -39.25
N ASP A 696 3.94 19.39 -38.36
CA ASP A 696 3.80 18.83 -37.02
C ASP A 696 2.35 18.44 -36.76
N LEU A 697 2.14 17.28 -36.15
CA LEU A 697 0.83 16.71 -35.84
C LEU A 697 0.76 16.33 -34.36
N TRP A 698 -0.39 16.58 -33.73
CA TRP A 698 -0.75 16.07 -32.42
C TRP A 698 -1.97 15.16 -32.48
N TYR A 699 -1.95 14.07 -31.71
CA TYR A 699 -3.04 13.08 -31.70
C TYR A 699 -3.21 12.37 -30.35
N TRP A 700 -4.41 11.82 -30.14
CA TRP A 700 -4.70 10.87 -29.07
C TRP A 700 -4.96 9.48 -29.67
N PRO A 701 -4.34 8.41 -29.17
CA PRO A 701 -4.74 7.07 -29.54
C PRO A 701 -6.17 6.80 -29.04
N ILE A 702 -7.06 6.35 -29.92
CA ILE A 702 -8.42 5.90 -29.55
C ILE A 702 -8.39 4.42 -29.17
N GLU A 703 -7.54 3.65 -29.88
CA GLU A 703 -7.36 2.22 -29.68
C GLU A 703 -5.95 1.93 -29.12
N ASP A 704 -5.86 0.88 -28.31
CA ASP A 704 -4.59 0.49 -27.69
C ASP A 704 -3.54 0.11 -28.75
N GLY A 705 -2.33 0.67 -28.63
CA GLY A 705 -1.25 0.51 -29.61
C GLY A 705 -1.33 1.40 -30.86
N ALA A 706 -2.36 2.25 -31.01
CA ALA A 706 -2.45 3.20 -32.11
C ALA A 706 -1.36 4.28 -32.01
N HIS A 707 -0.63 4.51 -33.10
CA HIS A 707 0.41 5.53 -33.14
C HIS A 707 0.58 6.13 -34.54
N VAL A 708 1.22 7.30 -34.62
CA VAL A 708 1.48 7.99 -35.88
C VAL A 708 2.99 8.11 -36.08
N LEU A 709 3.45 7.82 -37.30
CA LEU A 709 4.83 8.00 -37.72
C LEU A 709 4.92 9.18 -38.69
N GLY A 710 5.96 10.01 -38.55
CA GLY A 710 6.36 10.95 -39.60
C GLY A 710 6.87 10.20 -40.83
N SER A 711 6.66 10.76 -42.02
CA SER A 711 7.13 10.19 -43.29
C SER A 711 8.63 10.07 -43.43
#